data_AF-A0A2Z6QBD5-F1
#
_entry.id   AF-A0A2Z6QBD5-F1
#
_cell.length_a   1.000
_cell.length_b   1.000
_cell.length_c   1.000
_cell.angle_alpha   90.00
_cell.angle_beta   90.00
_cell.angle_gamma   90.00
#
_symmetry.space_group_name_H-M   'P 1'
#
loop_
_entity.id
_entity.type
_entity.pdbx_description
1 polymer ?
#
loop_
_entity_poly.entity_id
_entity_poly.type
_entity_poly.pdbx_seq_one_letter_code
_entity_poly.pdbx_strand_id
1 'polypeptide(L)'
;MLVQKLDQATGSLQGMIEGAIQNFLGFATSSTSKQQFISLEDNEEYLSMDNEEEEADVEKKIVDVMEYMTTNNIDILGLAETNVNKNTLKTLEHTVQDKFKLYFTTEEKKGTGIRFLVKKEFIVYVQQFQYFKGRIGFIDFYTKKKKICIVQAYINVQDKEKPQVKRLYKQIEHWTNQCLDSFVKNIIIMGDFNTKWNEYEFLMHHIGGMTYSIISKNTSSKNQPRFSAMTSQIFYKNDNNEDILYTEENKVKEQTNLHFQAITGAINCEKDLSQYPEWQEQYQPKRDVQYTIYSDLIKYLTLDEWIDNVKSLPNNKASGPSGISYKILKNLNEDNQSLLHAFICVCMNLNDIPAEWKKATIYPIPKPKPFFANLTNTRPITLLETPQKAFISLLNRRLSRILKNNNVLKRNQFAALPGNSTFEPIRMINEIIQDAKENNKELWLLSQDLGKAYDCVNIFILEKAMERIKIPSNFIKIISSLFNNRQNQVITAYGLTDPYDVLIGIDQEEVISPLLWCIYYDPLLCEIEQRKLGYTLEAPKIALNKFYGEDTSDDTEKLTISSNAYMDDTQWLAPSQNNLEKILEIADSFYKLNDIQVNKEKSELLVRYKQGRYRPKLKPHEPVTLRFGSDSIFIIPVSP
;
A
#
# COMPACT_ATOMS: atom_id res chain seq x y z
N MET A 1 -33.06 1.47 -38.98
CA MET A 1 -33.85 0.51 -38.16
C MET A 1 -33.13 0.05 -36.88
N LEU A 2 -31.84 -0.34 -36.91
CA LEU A 2 -31.08 -0.69 -35.68
C LEU A 2 -30.72 0.54 -34.80
N VAL A 3 -30.33 1.65 -35.43
CA VAL A 3 -30.02 2.92 -34.74
C VAL A 3 -31.26 3.56 -34.10
N GLN A 4 -32.41 3.53 -34.78
CA GLN A 4 -33.69 3.97 -34.21
C GLN A 4 -34.18 3.08 -33.05
N LYS A 5 -33.82 1.79 -33.02
CA LYS A 5 -34.11 0.90 -31.89
C LYS A 5 -33.17 1.14 -30.70
N LEU A 6 -31.94 1.59 -30.94
CA LEU A 6 -30.99 2.01 -29.91
C LEU A 6 -31.37 3.37 -29.28
N ASP A 7 -31.91 4.31 -30.06
CA ASP A 7 -32.41 5.59 -29.53
C ASP A 7 -33.73 5.43 -28.75
N GLN A 8 -34.62 4.53 -29.17
CA GLN A 8 -35.81 4.18 -28.37
C GLN A 8 -35.47 3.41 -27.09
N ALA A 9 -34.42 2.58 -27.12
CA ALA A 9 -33.94 1.84 -25.95
C ALA A 9 -33.23 2.75 -24.95
N THR A 10 -32.44 3.73 -25.40
CA THR A 10 -31.77 4.71 -24.51
C THR A 10 -32.75 5.67 -23.85
N GLY A 11 -33.81 6.11 -24.55
CA GLY A 11 -34.90 6.89 -23.95
C GLY A 11 -35.73 6.10 -22.92
N SER A 12 -35.97 4.81 -23.19
CA SER A 12 -36.65 3.90 -22.24
C SER A 12 -35.78 3.55 -21.04
N LEU A 13 -34.46 3.43 -21.22
CA LEU A 13 -33.50 3.15 -20.14
C LEU A 13 -33.32 4.38 -19.25
N GLN A 14 -33.28 5.58 -19.82
CA GLN A 14 -33.20 6.83 -19.07
C GLN A 14 -34.46 7.08 -18.24
N GLY A 15 -35.65 6.82 -18.80
CA GLY A 15 -36.92 6.88 -18.05
C GLY A 15 -37.08 5.81 -16.96
N MET A 16 -36.54 4.60 -17.18
CA MET A 16 -36.52 3.55 -16.15
C MET A 16 -35.48 3.80 -15.06
N ILE A 17 -34.34 4.41 -15.40
CA ILE A 17 -33.31 4.83 -14.44
C ILE A 17 -33.81 6.03 -13.63
N GLU A 18 -34.46 7.02 -14.25
CA GLU A 18 -35.08 8.15 -13.54
C GLU A 18 -36.27 7.71 -12.68
N GLY A 19 -37.07 6.74 -13.13
CA GLY A 19 -38.14 6.12 -12.35
C GLY A 19 -37.63 5.24 -11.20
N ALA A 20 -36.51 4.53 -11.40
CA ALA A 20 -35.84 3.77 -10.33
C ALA A 20 -35.14 4.70 -9.33
N ILE A 21 -34.57 5.82 -9.79
CA ILE A 21 -33.98 6.86 -8.94
C ILE A 21 -35.07 7.63 -8.18
N GLN A 22 -36.23 7.90 -8.78
CA GLN A 22 -37.40 8.50 -8.09
C GLN A 22 -38.03 7.54 -7.07
N ASN A 23 -38.10 6.23 -7.38
CA ASN A 23 -38.56 5.23 -6.41
C ASN A 23 -37.51 4.95 -5.31
N PHE A 24 -36.21 5.06 -5.61
CA PHE A 24 -35.12 4.92 -4.64
C PHE A 24 -34.95 6.18 -3.79
N LEU A 25 -35.16 7.37 -4.36
CA LEU A 25 -35.27 8.63 -3.62
C LEU A 25 -36.55 8.64 -2.79
N GLY A 26 -37.67 8.10 -3.29
CA GLY A 26 -38.91 7.88 -2.55
C GLY A 26 -38.73 6.96 -1.33
N PHE A 27 -37.93 5.90 -1.46
CA PHE A 27 -37.55 5.02 -0.36
C PHE A 27 -36.48 5.63 0.57
N ALA A 28 -35.64 6.53 0.07
CA ALA A 28 -34.68 7.30 0.86
C ALA A 28 -35.32 8.54 1.55
N THR A 29 -36.54 8.92 1.16
CA THR A 29 -37.29 10.04 1.76
C THR A 29 -38.24 9.64 2.90
N SER A 30 -38.27 8.37 3.32
CA SER A 30 -39.00 7.94 4.53
C SER A 30 -38.11 7.50 5.70
N SER A 31 -36.79 7.69 5.61
CA SER A 31 -35.85 7.53 6.73
C SER A 31 -34.99 8.78 6.94
N THR A 32 -35.59 9.96 6.77
CA THR A 32 -35.07 11.21 7.34
C THR A 32 -35.36 11.26 8.84
N SER A 33 -34.46 10.72 9.66
CA SER A 33 -34.34 11.13 11.06
C SER A 33 -33.06 11.94 11.24
N LYS A 34 -33.29 13.26 11.21
CA LYS A 34 -32.39 14.35 11.57
C LYS A 34 -31.42 13.96 12.70
N GLN A 35 -30.11 14.11 12.47
CA GLN A 35 -29.17 14.30 13.56
C GLN A 35 -29.42 15.67 14.18
N GLN A 36 -30.26 15.72 15.20
CA GLN A 36 -30.15 16.71 16.26
C GLN A 36 -29.34 16.06 17.38
N PHE A 37 -28.25 16.69 17.78
CA PHE A 37 -27.62 16.39 19.06
C PHE A 37 -27.68 17.64 19.93
N ILE A 38 -28.25 17.42 21.11
CA ILE A 38 -28.57 18.36 22.16
C ILE A 38 -27.28 18.96 22.71
N SER A 39 -27.21 20.30 22.80
CA SER A 39 -26.30 20.99 23.69
C SER A 39 -26.79 20.78 25.13
N LEU A 40 -25.91 20.36 26.04
CA LEU A 40 -26.08 20.67 27.46
C LEU A 40 -25.60 22.11 27.64
N GLU A 41 -26.41 23.07 27.22
CA GLU A 41 -26.28 24.46 27.66
C GLU A 41 -27.11 24.62 28.95
N ASP A 42 -26.51 25.37 29.87
CA ASP A 42 -26.99 25.68 31.20
C ASP A 42 -28.47 26.07 31.25
N ASN A 43 -29.22 25.42 32.14
CA ASN A 43 -30.38 26.05 32.76
C ASN A 43 -30.21 25.92 34.28
N GLU A 44 -29.74 27.01 34.89
CA GLU A 44 -29.99 27.28 36.29
C GLU A 44 -31.51 27.39 36.50
N GLU A 45 -32.13 26.38 37.10
CA GLU A 45 -33.34 26.57 37.89
C GLU A 45 -33.34 25.56 39.04
N TYR A 46 -33.26 26.11 40.26
CA TYR A 46 -33.39 25.37 41.51
C TYR A 46 -34.80 24.76 41.59
N LEU A 47 -34.91 23.44 41.52
CA LEU A 47 -36.10 22.67 41.93
C LEU A 47 -35.66 21.38 42.63
N SER A 48 -35.97 21.30 43.92
CA SER A 48 -35.75 20.12 44.76
C SER A 48 -36.77 19.04 44.40
N MET A 49 -36.34 17.96 43.74
CA MET A 49 -37.13 16.74 43.51
C MET A 49 -36.24 15.49 43.59
N ASP A 50 -36.86 14.36 43.92
CA ASP A 50 -36.30 13.17 44.60
C ASP A 50 -35.25 12.33 43.81
N ASN A 51 -34.37 11.65 44.56
CA ASN A 51 -33.20 10.88 44.07
C ASN A 51 -33.50 9.72 43.09
N GLU A 52 -34.75 9.31 42.86
CA GLU A 52 -35.11 8.16 42.02
C GLU A 52 -35.23 8.50 40.52
N GLU A 53 -35.65 9.73 40.16
CA GLU A 53 -35.75 10.15 38.74
C GLU A 53 -34.36 10.34 38.10
N GLU A 54 -33.36 10.75 38.89
CA GLU A 54 -31.99 10.96 38.44
C GLU A 54 -31.30 9.63 38.07
N GLU A 55 -31.62 8.52 38.76
CA GLU A 55 -31.06 7.19 38.45
C GLU A 55 -31.66 6.57 37.17
N ALA A 56 -32.97 6.76 36.93
CA ALA A 56 -33.65 6.23 35.74
C ALA A 56 -33.18 6.90 34.44
N ASP A 57 -32.90 8.21 34.47
CA ASP A 57 -32.42 8.96 33.29
C ASP A 57 -30.96 8.58 32.92
N VAL A 58 -30.15 8.25 33.92
CA VAL A 58 -28.78 7.76 33.70
C VAL A 58 -28.77 6.36 33.10
N GLU A 59 -29.60 5.43 33.60
CA GLU A 59 -29.75 4.08 33.01
C GLU A 59 -30.14 4.11 31.54
N LYS A 60 -31.11 4.95 31.18
CA LYS A 60 -31.56 5.12 29.79
C LYS A 60 -30.43 5.59 28.87
N LYS A 61 -29.67 6.61 29.30
CA LYS A 61 -28.51 7.14 28.55
C LYS A 61 -27.42 6.08 28.33
N ILE A 62 -27.25 5.14 29.25
CA ILE A 62 -26.24 4.08 29.13
C ILE A 62 -26.66 3.03 28.11
N VAL A 63 -27.94 2.66 28.10
CA VAL A 63 -28.50 1.75 27.10
C VAL A 63 -28.28 2.34 25.70
N ASP A 64 -28.51 3.64 25.52
CA ASP A 64 -28.25 4.34 24.27
C ASP A 64 -26.76 4.30 23.87
N VAL A 65 -25.85 4.48 24.83
CA VAL A 65 -24.39 4.38 24.60
C VAL A 65 -23.99 2.95 24.21
N MET A 66 -24.58 1.93 24.85
CA MET A 66 -24.30 0.52 24.54
C MET A 66 -24.85 0.11 23.18
N GLU A 67 -26.06 0.55 22.84
CA GLU A 67 -26.65 0.35 21.52
C GLU A 67 -25.83 1.06 20.46
N TYR A 68 -25.36 2.27 20.74
CA TYR A 68 -24.46 3.00 19.85
C TYR A 68 -23.14 2.25 19.62
N MET A 69 -22.48 1.77 20.68
CA MET A 69 -21.24 0.99 20.54
C MET A 69 -21.46 -0.32 19.76
N THR A 70 -22.59 -0.98 19.98
CA THR A 70 -22.94 -2.23 19.28
C THR A 70 -23.23 -1.98 17.80
N THR A 71 -24.04 -0.96 17.50
CA THR A 71 -24.44 -0.58 16.13
C THR A 71 -23.25 -0.09 15.30
N ASN A 72 -22.31 0.60 15.93
CA ASN A 72 -21.14 1.18 15.26
C ASN A 72 -19.88 0.31 15.37
N ASN A 73 -19.99 -0.91 15.90
CA ASN A 73 -18.88 -1.85 16.07
C ASN A 73 -17.66 -1.22 16.79
N ILE A 74 -17.91 -0.57 17.93
CA ILE A 74 -16.90 0.09 18.76
C ILE A 74 -16.53 -0.81 19.94
N ASP A 75 -15.24 -1.18 20.04
CA ASP A 75 -14.74 -2.07 21.08
C ASP A 75 -14.33 -1.37 22.38
N ILE A 76 -13.85 -0.12 22.28
CA ILE A 76 -13.39 0.71 23.40
C ILE A 76 -13.91 2.13 23.22
N LEU A 77 -14.52 2.69 24.26
CA LEU A 77 -15.02 4.06 24.27
C LEU A 77 -14.48 4.83 25.47
N GLY A 78 -13.89 5.99 25.22
CA GLY A 78 -13.56 6.98 26.25
C GLY A 78 -14.71 7.95 26.46
N LEU A 79 -15.07 8.20 27.72
CA LEU A 79 -16.08 9.18 28.12
C LEU A 79 -15.41 10.31 28.89
N ALA A 80 -15.85 11.55 28.65
CA ALA A 80 -15.43 12.78 29.33
C ALA A 80 -16.65 13.45 30.00
N GLU A 81 -16.45 14.36 30.96
CA GLU A 81 -17.50 15.18 31.62
C GLU A 81 -18.67 14.44 32.28
N THR A 82 -18.45 13.19 32.67
CA THR A 82 -19.58 12.34 33.08
C THR A 82 -20.25 12.72 34.41
N ASN A 83 -19.58 13.41 35.35
CA ASN A 83 -20.13 13.95 36.63
C ASN A 83 -20.99 13.02 37.53
N VAL A 84 -21.05 11.72 37.26
CA VAL A 84 -21.89 10.75 37.99
C VAL A 84 -21.37 10.44 39.40
N ASN A 85 -22.27 10.31 40.39
CA ASN A 85 -21.95 9.98 41.79
C ASN A 85 -21.58 8.47 42.00
N LYS A 86 -21.11 8.10 43.20
CA LYS A 86 -20.66 6.72 43.52
C LYS A 86 -21.76 5.66 43.50
N ASN A 87 -23.01 6.02 43.80
CA ASN A 87 -24.12 5.06 43.85
C ASN A 87 -24.56 4.72 42.43
N THR A 88 -24.79 5.73 41.62
CA THR A 88 -25.11 5.57 40.20
C THR A 88 -23.98 4.86 39.44
N LEU A 89 -22.71 5.01 39.85
CA LEU A 89 -21.58 4.23 39.31
C LEU A 89 -21.69 2.71 39.56
N LYS A 90 -22.23 2.30 40.71
CA LYS A 90 -22.46 0.87 41.00
C LYS A 90 -23.60 0.31 40.15
N THR A 91 -24.66 1.10 39.98
CA THR A 91 -25.78 0.76 39.09
C THR A 91 -25.29 0.63 37.65
N LEU A 92 -24.52 1.62 37.17
CA LEU A 92 -23.80 1.61 35.89
C LEU A 92 -23.00 0.33 35.67
N GLU A 93 -22.16 -0.04 36.63
CA GLU A 93 -21.32 -1.22 36.53
C GLU A 93 -22.17 -2.49 36.41
N HIS A 94 -23.25 -2.60 37.21
CA HIS A 94 -24.18 -3.72 37.16
C HIS A 94 -24.95 -3.81 35.81
N THR A 95 -25.34 -2.67 35.22
CA THR A 95 -26.10 -2.64 33.96
C THR A 95 -25.23 -3.02 32.75
N VAL A 96 -23.95 -2.68 32.75
CA VAL A 96 -23.06 -2.93 31.60
C VAL A 96 -22.24 -4.23 31.69
N GLN A 97 -22.18 -4.87 32.87
CA GLN A 97 -21.27 -6.00 33.19
C GLN A 97 -21.34 -7.21 32.24
N ASP A 98 -22.46 -7.41 31.57
CA ASP A 98 -22.66 -8.56 30.69
C ASP A 98 -21.83 -8.43 29.41
N LYS A 99 -21.70 -7.22 28.87
CA LYS A 99 -21.05 -6.96 27.57
C LYS A 99 -19.79 -6.11 27.66
N PHE A 100 -19.68 -5.24 28.66
CA PHE A 100 -18.58 -4.31 28.81
C PHE A 100 -18.07 -4.26 30.25
N LYS A 101 -16.86 -3.73 30.44
CA LYS A 101 -16.30 -3.36 31.73
C LYS A 101 -16.01 -1.88 31.75
N LEU A 102 -16.44 -1.23 32.83
CA LEU A 102 -16.20 0.18 33.08
C LEU A 102 -14.89 0.34 33.88
N TYR A 103 -13.99 1.18 33.40
CA TYR A 103 -12.79 1.61 34.12
C TYR A 103 -12.94 3.08 34.52
N PHE A 104 -12.92 3.33 35.82
CA PHE A 104 -13.14 4.65 36.43
C PHE A 104 -12.47 4.75 37.80
N THR A 105 -12.57 5.92 38.41
CA THR A 105 -11.85 6.28 39.63
C THR A 105 -12.80 7.01 40.57
N THR A 106 -12.58 6.91 41.88
CA THR A 106 -13.53 7.37 42.90
C THR A 106 -12.87 8.27 43.94
N GLU A 107 -12.05 9.22 43.50
CA GLU A 107 -11.25 10.04 44.44
C GLU A 107 -12.04 11.16 45.13
N GLU A 108 -13.24 11.56 44.70
CA GLU A 108 -14.00 12.63 45.37
C GLU A 108 -15.52 12.36 45.52
N LYS A 109 -16.20 13.18 46.35
CA LYS A 109 -17.65 13.12 46.63
C LYS A 109 -18.53 13.40 45.40
N LYS A 110 -17.97 13.95 44.31
CA LYS A 110 -18.56 14.02 42.97
C LYS A 110 -17.63 13.29 42.00
N GLY A 111 -18.16 12.42 41.14
CA GLY A 111 -17.34 11.56 40.30
C GLY A 111 -16.52 12.35 39.29
N THR A 112 -15.27 11.96 39.12
CA THR A 112 -14.35 12.58 38.17
C THR A 112 -14.72 12.28 36.72
N GLY A 113 -14.29 13.17 35.81
CA GLY A 113 -14.83 13.31 34.46
C GLY A 113 -14.41 12.26 33.42
N ILE A 114 -13.44 11.37 33.66
CA ILE A 114 -12.97 10.41 32.64
C ILE A 114 -13.28 8.96 32.95
N ARG A 115 -13.76 8.23 31.93
CA ARG A 115 -14.06 6.79 32.00
C ARG A 115 -13.68 6.07 30.72
N PHE A 116 -13.42 4.76 30.82
CA PHE A 116 -13.38 3.86 29.67
C PHE A 116 -14.46 2.80 29.77
N LEU A 117 -15.16 2.56 28.68
CA LEU A 117 -15.98 1.38 28.48
C LEU A 117 -15.24 0.43 27.53
N VAL A 118 -14.88 -0.76 28.01
CA VAL A 118 -14.11 -1.76 27.27
C VAL A 118 -14.94 -3.01 27.08
N LYS A 119 -15.11 -3.47 25.84
CA LYS A 119 -15.84 -4.71 25.55
C LYS A 119 -15.20 -5.90 26.25
N LYS A 120 -16.02 -6.80 26.81
CA LYS A 120 -15.58 -7.86 27.74
C LYS A 120 -14.50 -8.77 27.17
N GLU A 121 -14.57 -9.04 25.87
CA GLU A 121 -13.59 -9.81 25.09
C GLU A 121 -12.17 -9.24 25.14
N PHE A 122 -12.00 -7.93 25.34
CA PHE A 122 -10.71 -7.25 25.34
C PHE A 122 -10.11 -7.07 26.73
N ILE A 123 -10.86 -7.36 27.79
CA ILE A 123 -10.40 -7.22 29.18
C ILE A 123 -9.17 -8.09 29.45
N VAL A 124 -9.11 -9.29 28.85
CA VAL A 124 -7.98 -10.22 29.00
C VAL A 124 -6.65 -9.64 28.51
N TYR A 125 -6.69 -8.60 27.69
CA TYR A 125 -5.51 -7.91 27.19
C TYR A 125 -5.12 -6.70 28.03
N VAL A 126 -5.99 -6.20 28.92
CA VAL A 126 -5.69 -5.04 29.77
C VAL A 126 -4.66 -5.41 30.82
N GLN A 127 -3.50 -4.76 30.79
CA GLN A 127 -2.38 -4.98 31.72
C GLN A 127 -2.41 -3.99 32.89
N GLN A 128 -2.69 -2.72 32.60
CA GLN A 128 -2.76 -1.68 33.61
C GLN A 128 -3.78 -0.62 33.23
N PHE A 129 -4.39 -0.05 34.26
CA PHE A 129 -5.23 1.13 34.18
C PHE A 129 -4.75 2.12 35.25
N GLN A 130 -4.41 3.33 34.85
CA GLN A 130 -3.96 4.41 35.72
C GLN A 130 -4.77 5.68 35.41
N TYR A 131 -4.74 6.63 36.32
CA TYR A 131 -5.44 7.90 36.14
C TYR A 131 -4.76 8.99 36.94
N PHE A 132 -5.02 10.24 36.53
CA PHE A 132 -4.42 11.40 37.16
C PHE A 132 -5.45 12.48 37.36
N LYS A 133 -5.74 12.77 38.63
CA LYS A 133 -6.70 13.80 39.08
C LYS A 133 -8.08 13.69 38.45
N GLY A 134 -8.46 12.51 37.98
CA GLY A 134 -9.74 12.30 37.31
C GLY A 134 -9.92 13.01 35.95
N ARG A 135 -8.84 13.59 35.41
CA ARG A 135 -8.78 14.40 34.17
C ARG A 135 -7.90 13.77 33.10
N ILE A 136 -7.18 12.71 33.44
CA ILE A 136 -6.47 11.86 32.48
C ILE A 136 -6.67 10.42 32.91
N GLY A 137 -7.06 9.56 31.97
CA GLY A 137 -7.10 8.12 32.13
C GLY A 137 -6.12 7.45 31.18
N PHE A 138 -5.45 6.41 31.65
CA PHE A 138 -4.44 5.66 30.94
C PHE A 138 -4.79 4.18 31.00
N ILE A 139 -4.82 3.50 29.85
CA ILE A 139 -5.06 2.05 29.78
C ILE A 139 -4.09 1.39 28.81
N ASP A 140 -3.42 0.32 29.26
CA ASP A 140 -2.52 -0.48 28.44
C ASP A 140 -3.13 -1.83 28.10
N PHE A 141 -3.05 -2.19 26.83
CA PHE A 141 -3.41 -3.48 26.28
C PHE A 141 -2.17 -4.21 25.77
N TYR A 142 -2.05 -5.49 26.07
CA TYR A 142 -1.01 -6.37 25.54
C TYR A 142 -1.65 -7.56 24.83
N THR A 143 -1.45 -7.62 23.52
CA THR A 143 -1.80 -8.78 22.69
C THR A 143 -0.54 -9.57 22.35
N LYS A 144 -0.68 -10.81 21.88
CA LYS A 144 0.47 -11.67 21.51
C LYS A 144 1.44 -11.03 20.50
N LYS A 145 1.02 -10.00 19.74
CA LYS A 145 1.81 -9.38 18.66
C LYS A 145 1.98 -7.85 18.79
N LYS A 146 1.22 -7.17 19.65
CA LYS A 146 1.23 -5.70 19.76
C LYS A 146 0.90 -5.25 21.18
N LYS A 147 1.54 -4.18 21.63
CA LYS A 147 1.13 -3.43 22.82
C LYS A 147 0.43 -2.13 22.38
N ILE A 148 -0.71 -1.83 22.96
CA ILE A 148 -1.50 -0.63 22.65
C ILE A 148 -1.70 0.14 23.94
N CYS A 149 -1.38 1.42 23.93
CA CYS A 149 -1.61 2.33 25.04
C CYS A 149 -2.68 3.34 24.64
N ILE A 150 -3.65 3.60 25.49
CA ILE A 150 -4.68 4.62 25.25
C ILE A 150 -4.67 5.61 26.41
N VAL A 151 -4.49 6.89 26.08
CA VAL A 151 -4.57 8.02 27.00
C VAL A 151 -5.82 8.82 26.65
N GLN A 152 -6.79 8.86 27.55
CA GLN A 152 -7.98 9.70 27.46
C GLN A 152 -7.76 10.92 28.33
N ALA A 153 -7.92 12.14 27.78
CA ALA A 153 -7.75 13.38 28.51
C ALA A 153 -9.01 14.26 28.45
N TYR A 154 -9.23 15.02 29.52
CA TYR A 154 -10.30 15.99 29.62
C TYR A 154 -9.72 17.23 30.29
N ILE A 155 -9.48 18.26 29.47
CA ILE A 155 -8.81 19.49 29.88
C ILE A 155 -9.81 20.63 29.68
N ASN A 156 -10.38 21.12 30.79
CA ASN A 156 -11.27 22.28 30.78
C ASN A 156 -10.44 23.55 31.05
N VAL A 157 -10.60 24.59 30.23
CA VAL A 157 -9.84 25.84 30.35
C VAL A 157 -10.72 26.90 30.99
N GLN A 158 -10.61 27.05 32.30
CA GLN A 158 -10.91 28.32 32.95
C GLN A 158 -9.59 29.07 33.15
N ASP A 159 -9.53 30.35 32.78
CA ASP A 159 -8.31 31.18 32.80
C ASP A 159 -7.56 31.21 34.15
N LYS A 160 -8.24 30.81 35.23
CA LYS A 160 -7.68 30.70 36.60
C LYS A 160 -6.81 29.45 36.83
N GLU A 161 -6.76 28.48 35.89
CA GLU A 161 -6.14 27.16 36.11
C GLU A 161 -4.89 26.82 35.25
N LYS A 162 -4.23 27.82 34.63
CA LYS A 162 -3.02 27.59 33.79
C LYS A 162 -1.95 26.67 34.41
N PRO A 163 -1.59 26.77 35.71
CA PRO A 163 -0.61 25.86 36.33
C PRO A 163 -1.11 24.41 36.45
N GLN A 164 -2.41 24.22 36.63
CA GLN A 164 -3.02 22.88 36.73
C GLN A 164 -3.03 22.20 35.36
N VAL A 165 -3.41 22.93 34.32
CA VAL A 165 -3.38 22.48 32.91
C VAL A 165 -1.95 22.06 32.52
N LYS A 166 -0.93 22.86 32.87
CA LYS A 166 0.48 22.50 32.62
C LYS A 166 0.91 21.20 33.33
N ARG A 167 0.37 20.92 34.52
CA ARG A 167 0.63 19.65 35.23
C ARG A 167 -0.05 18.47 34.54
N LEU A 168 -1.26 18.65 33.99
CA LEU A 168 -1.95 17.62 33.22
C LEU A 168 -1.13 17.24 31.97
N TYR A 169 -0.67 18.23 31.19
CA TYR A 169 0.16 17.96 30.02
C TYR A 169 1.49 17.26 30.36
N LYS A 170 2.18 17.68 31.43
CA LYS A 170 3.39 16.98 31.92
C LYS A 170 3.12 15.53 32.28
N GLN A 171 1.93 15.21 32.79
CA GLN A 171 1.57 13.83 33.10
C GLN A 171 1.33 13.00 31.83
N ILE A 172 0.67 13.56 30.82
CA ILE A 172 0.50 12.90 29.52
C ILE A 172 1.86 12.61 28.91
N GLU A 173 2.77 13.59 28.94
CA GLU A 173 4.15 13.43 28.47
C GLU A 173 4.89 12.32 29.25
N HIS A 174 4.82 12.33 30.58
CA HIS A 174 5.47 11.33 31.42
C HIS A 174 5.01 9.90 31.09
N TRP A 175 3.70 9.67 30.98
CA TRP A 175 3.17 8.34 30.66
C TRP A 175 3.42 7.92 29.21
N THR A 176 3.40 8.87 28.28
CA THR A 176 3.74 8.59 26.89
C THR A 176 5.22 8.20 26.78
N ASN A 177 6.12 8.90 27.48
CA ASN A 177 7.55 8.59 27.50
C ASN A 177 7.85 7.25 28.17
N GLN A 178 7.20 6.90 29.28
CA GLN A 178 7.29 5.55 29.86
C GLN A 178 6.84 4.45 28.90
N CYS A 179 5.97 4.78 27.94
CA CYS A 179 5.55 3.84 26.92
C CYS A 179 6.57 3.67 25.80
N LEU A 180 7.53 4.57 25.56
CA LEU A 180 8.42 4.50 24.40
C LEU A 180 9.48 3.38 24.45
N ASP A 181 9.72 2.76 25.62
CA ASP A 181 10.77 1.75 25.81
C ASP A 181 10.51 0.38 25.10
N SER A 182 9.62 0.29 24.10
CA SER A 182 9.36 -0.97 23.38
C SER A 182 9.01 -0.77 21.89
N PHE A 183 9.69 -1.54 21.05
CA PHE A 183 9.60 -1.50 19.57
C PHE A 183 8.25 -1.90 18.95
N VAL A 184 7.26 -2.38 19.73
CA VAL A 184 5.99 -2.95 19.20
C VAL A 184 4.74 -2.25 19.77
N LYS A 185 4.87 -0.98 20.15
CA LYS A 185 3.82 -0.20 20.81
C LYS A 185 3.10 0.78 19.88
N ASN A 186 1.78 0.92 20.03
CA ASN A 186 0.97 1.99 19.44
C ASN A 186 0.35 2.83 20.58
N ILE A 187 0.42 4.15 20.49
CA ILE A 187 -0.13 5.05 21.52
C ILE A 187 -1.28 5.87 20.90
N ILE A 188 -2.44 5.83 21.54
CA ILE A 188 -3.64 6.58 21.14
C ILE A 188 -3.89 7.64 22.20
N ILE A 189 -3.94 8.91 21.80
CA ILE A 189 -4.28 10.01 22.70
C ILE A 189 -5.63 10.56 22.23
N MET A 190 -6.63 10.55 23.09
CA MET A 190 -8.00 10.94 22.75
C MET A 190 -8.63 11.77 23.87
N GLY A 191 -9.74 12.44 23.55
CA GLY A 191 -10.54 13.16 24.52
C GLY A 191 -10.76 14.62 24.16
N ASP A 192 -11.18 15.42 25.14
CA ASP A 192 -11.54 16.82 24.94
C ASP A 192 -10.44 17.73 25.51
N PHE A 193 -9.84 18.52 24.62
CA PHE A 193 -8.65 19.33 24.88
C PHE A 193 -8.92 20.84 24.92
N ASN A 194 -10.15 21.32 24.65
CA ASN A 194 -10.64 22.72 24.70
C ASN A 194 -9.63 23.87 24.40
N THR A 195 -8.61 23.66 23.54
CA THR A 195 -7.54 24.65 23.26
C THR A 195 -7.17 24.71 21.78
N LYS A 196 -6.63 25.87 21.37
CA LYS A 196 -5.83 26.03 20.15
C LYS A 196 -4.52 25.25 20.33
N TRP A 197 -4.47 24.06 19.76
CA TRP A 197 -3.33 23.12 19.80
C TRP A 197 -1.98 23.73 19.39
N ASN A 198 -2.00 24.76 18.52
CA ASN A 198 -0.82 25.40 17.93
C ASN A 198 0.17 26.01 18.95
N GLU A 199 -0.25 26.33 20.17
CA GLU A 199 0.66 26.89 21.19
C GLU A 199 1.52 25.84 21.92
N TYR A 200 1.26 24.54 21.71
CA TYR A 200 1.92 23.45 22.45
C TYR A 200 2.61 22.42 21.53
N GLU A 201 3.22 22.90 20.45
CA GLU A 201 4.05 22.11 19.50
C GLU A 201 5.16 21.26 20.16
N PHE A 202 5.57 21.57 21.38
CA PHE A 202 6.64 20.84 22.07
C PHE A 202 6.29 19.35 22.34
N LEU A 203 4.99 19.03 22.48
CA LEU A 203 4.52 17.65 22.65
C LEU A 203 4.72 16.80 21.37
N MET A 204 4.80 17.44 20.20
CA MET A 204 5.09 16.77 18.92
C MET A 204 6.60 16.58 18.71
N HIS A 205 7.43 17.50 19.21
CA HIS A 205 8.87 17.50 19.00
C HIS A 205 9.65 16.50 19.88
N HIS A 206 9.11 16.08 21.02
CA HIS A 206 9.87 15.29 22.01
C HIS A 206 9.53 13.80 22.08
N ILE A 207 8.58 13.30 21.28
CA ILE A 207 8.15 11.91 21.38
C ILE A 207 8.50 11.18 20.08
N GLY A 208 9.76 10.77 20.00
CA GLY A 208 10.39 10.18 18.83
C GLY A 208 9.65 8.96 18.27
N GLY A 209 9.22 9.06 17.02
CA GLY A 209 9.11 7.91 16.11
C GLY A 209 7.88 7.00 16.20
N MET A 210 6.82 7.33 16.95
CA MET A 210 5.57 6.54 16.97
C MET A 210 4.38 7.25 16.31
N THR A 211 3.48 6.47 15.71
CA THR A 211 2.23 6.94 15.08
C THR A 211 1.21 7.37 16.15
N TYR A 212 0.83 8.64 16.20
CA TYR A 212 -0.27 9.13 17.04
C TYR A 212 -1.58 9.14 16.25
N SER A 213 -2.68 8.74 16.89
CA SER A 213 -4.04 9.02 16.42
C SER A 213 -4.69 9.94 17.45
N ILE A 214 -4.83 11.23 17.14
CA ILE A 214 -5.53 12.21 17.97
C ILE A 214 -6.98 12.29 17.52
N ILE A 215 -7.92 12.02 18.43
CA ILE A 215 -9.36 12.11 18.17
C ILE A 215 -9.92 13.27 19.02
N SER A 216 -10.11 14.43 18.41
CA SER A 216 -10.80 15.59 19.01
C SER A 216 -12.07 15.92 18.21
N LYS A 217 -13.21 16.12 18.88
CA LYS A 217 -14.39 16.73 18.25
C LYS A 217 -14.12 18.23 18.08
N ASN A 218 -13.88 18.68 16.85
CA ASN A 218 -14.27 20.01 16.44
C ASN A 218 -15.36 19.86 15.37
N THR A 219 -16.51 20.45 15.66
CA THR A 219 -17.69 20.51 14.82
C THR A 219 -17.36 21.16 13.47
N SER A 220 -17.95 20.63 12.41
CA SER A 220 -17.98 21.14 11.02
C SER A 220 -17.07 20.46 9.98
N SER A 221 -17.26 19.16 9.73
CA SER A 221 -17.26 18.65 8.35
C SER A 221 -17.91 17.27 8.30
N LYS A 222 -18.95 17.13 7.47
CA LYS A 222 -19.68 15.89 7.22
C LYS A 222 -18.74 14.79 6.71
N ASN A 223 -18.98 13.56 7.18
CA ASN A 223 -18.59 12.28 6.57
C ASN A 223 -17.28 12.27 5.77
N GLN A 224 -16.14 12.26 6.47
CA GLN A 224 -14.89 11.83 5.84
C GLN A 224 -14.33 10.57 6.50
N PRO A 225 -13.84 9.59 5.71
CA PRO A 225 -13.09 8.46 6.24
C PRO A 225 -11.88 8.97 7.03
N ARG A 226 -11.61 8.39 8.20
CA ARG A 226 -10.57 8.78 9.17
C ARG A 226 -9.11 8.84 8.63
N PHE A 227 -8.87 8.52 7.36
CA PHE A 227 -7.58 8.66 6.67
C PHE A 227 -7.46 9.94 5.83
N SER A 228 -8.57 10.62 5.51
CA SER A 228 -8.51 11.85 4.70
C SER A 228 -7.81 12.98 5.46
N ALA A 229 -7.92 13.04 6.79
CA ALA A 229 -7.33 14.06 7.65
C ALA A 229 -5.82 14.25 7.45
N MET A 230 -5.09 13.20 7.00
CA MET A 230 -3.66 13.32 6.75
C MET A 230 -3.33 14.29 5.62
N THR A 231 -4.17 14.41 4.59
CA THR A 231 -3.91 15.35 3.48
C THR A 231 -4.51 16.74 3.71
N SER A 232 -4.99 17.06 4.92
CA SER A 232 -5.48 18.42 5.23
C SER A 232 -4.35 19.45 5.29
N GLN A 233 -3.12 19.00 5.48
CA GLN A 233 -1.93 19.82 5.48
C GLN A 233 -0.80 19.07 4.79
N ILE A 234 -0.06 19.75 3.91
CA ILE A 234 1.07 19.15 3.19
C ILE A 234 2.28 20.06 3.21
N PHE A 235 3.46 19.49 3.44
CA PHE A 235 4.74 20.13 3.21
C PHE A 235 5.19 19.92 1.77
N TYR A 236 5.66 21.01 1.16
CA TYR A 236 6.28 20.99 -0.14
C TYR A 236 7.60 21.76 -0.08
N LYS A 237 8.62 21.26 -0.79
CA LYS A 237 9.91 21.94 -0.89
C LYS A 237 9.88 22.95 -2.03
N ASN A 238 10.11 24.22 -1.73
CA ASN A 238 10.23 25.25 -2.76
C ASN A 238 11.54 25.08 -3.57
N ASP A 239 11.72 25.90 -4.61
CA ASP A 239 12.93 25.90 -5.45
C ASP A 239 14.23 26.18 -4.67
N ASN A 240 14.12 26.77 -3.46
CA ASN A 240 15.22 27.02 -2.54
C ASN A 240 15.45 25.87 -1.54
N ASN A 241 14.74 24.74 -1.69
CA ASN A 241 14.81 23.55 -0.84
C ASN A 241 14.30 23.76 0.60
N GLU A 242 13.47 24.79 0.83
CA GLU A 242 12.82 25.10 2.10
C GLU A 242 11.42 24.45 2.17
N ASP A 243 11.05 23.93 3.34
CA ASP A 243 9.75 23.29 3.57
C ASP A 243 8.65 24.34 3.81
N ILE A 244 7.67 24.41 2.91
CA ILE A 244 6.47 25.25 3.02
C ILE A 244 5.28 24.38 3.40
N LEU A 245 4.56 24.75 4.46
CA LEU A 245 3.32 24.09 4.89
C LEU A 245 2.11 24.74 4.22
N TYR A 246 1.38 23.97 3.43
CA TYR A 246 0.07 24.36 2.89
C TYR A 246 -1.05 23.78 3.74
N THR A 247 -2.00 24.63 4.13
CA THR A 247 -3.20 24.25 4.92
C THR A 247 -4.51 24.70 4.26
N GLU A 248 -4.44 25.53 3.23
CA GLU A 248 -5.60 26.00 2.47
C GLU A 248 -6.03 24.96 1.44
N GLU A 249 -7.34 24.66 1.37
CA GLU A 249 -7.91 23.64 0.48
C GLU A 249 -7.39 23.71 -0.96
N ASN A 250 -7.46 24.89 -1.59
CA ASN A 250 -7.07 25.06 -2.99
C ASN A 250 -5.59 24.75 -3.20
N LYS A 251 -4.73 25.23 -2.28
CA LYS A 251 -3.28 25.00 -2.35
C LYS A 251 -2.93 23.54 -2.06
N VAL A 252 -3.60 22.92 -1.10
CA VAL A 252 -3.45 21.49 -0.80
C VAL A 252 -3.79 20.65 -2.03
N LYS A 253 -4.91 20.92 -2.69
CA LYS A 253 -5.32 20.19 -3.91
C LYS A 253 -4.34 20.41 -5.07
N GLU A 254 -3.97 21.66 -5.34
CA GLU A 254 -3.02 22.03 -6.39
C GLU A 254 -1.66 21.33 -6.21
N GLN A 255 -1.06 21.45 -5.02
CA GLN A 255 0.25 20.88 -4.75
C GLN A 255 0.23 19.35 -4.66
N THR A 256 -0.90 18.76 -4.25
CA THR A 256 -1.09 17.30 -4.31
C THR A 256 -1.07 16.81 -5.76
N ASN A 257 -1.76 17.48 -6.68
CA ASN A 257 -1.72 17.15 -8.10
C ASN A 257 -0.30 17.25 -8.67
N LEU A 258 0.37 18.37 -8.44
CA LEU A 258 1.75 18.58 -8.92
C LEU A 258 2.70 17.51 -8.38
N HIS A 259 2.56 17.14 -7.11
CA HIS A 259 3.37 16.08 -6.51
C HIS A 259 3.23 14.75 -7.24
N PHE A 260 2.00 14.27 -7.48
CA PHE A 260 1.77 12.98 -8.12
C PHE A 260 1.97 13.01 -9.63
N GLN A 261 1.79 14.15 -10.29
CA GLN A 261 2.09 14.31 -11.71
C GLN A 261 3.60 14.31 -11.99
N ALA A 262 4.39 15.00 -11.15
CA ALA A 262 5.83 15.16 -11.34
C ALA A 262 6.68 14.10 -10.61
N ILE A 263 6.06 13.10 -9.98
CA ILE A 263 6.73 12.18 -9.05
C ILE A 263 7.89 11.40 -9.69
N THR A 264 7.86 11.19 -11.01
CA THR A 264 8.88 10.44 -11.77
C THR A 264 9.96 11.36 -12.34
N GLY A 265 9.62 12.61 -12.66
CA GLY A 265 10.49 13.54 -13.39
C GLY A 265 10.74 13.16 -14.86
N ALA A 266 10.08 12.11 -15.37
CA ALA A 266 10.26 11.59 -16.73
C ALA A 266 8.94 11.66 -17.51
N ILE A 267 9.05 11.69 -18.85
CA ILE A 267 7.91 11.69 -19.77
C ILE A 267 8.00 10.50 -20.71
N ASN A 268 6.85 9.95 -21.10
CA ASN A 268 6.82 8.87 -22.07
C ASN A 268 7.21 9.40 -23.46
N CYS A 269 8.43 9.09 -23.89
CA CYS A 269 8.95 9.46 -25.20
C CYS A 269 9.61 8.26 -25.89
N GLU A 270 9.66 8.26 -27.21
CA GLU A 270 10.42 7.26 -27.96
C GLU A 270 11.90 7.34 -27.59
N LYS A 271 12.55 6.16 -27.49
CA LYS A 271 13.96 6.03 -27.11
C LYS A 271 14.76 5.54 -28.32
N ASP A 272 15.83 6.27 -28.63
CA ASP A 272 16.73 5.92 -29.73
C ASP A 272 17.69 4.79 -29.32
N LEU A 273 17.34 3.57 -29.70
CA LEU A 273 18.18 2.39 -29.46
C LEU A 273 19.49 2.39 -30.26
N SER A 274 19.65 3.22 -31.30
CA SER A 274 20.88 3.24 -32.12
C SER A 274 22.11 3.70 -31.33
N GLN A 275 21.88 4.44 -30.24
CA GLN A 275 22.93 4.90 -29.31
C GLN A 275 23.37 3.80 -28.34
N TYR A 276 22.66 2.67 -28.30
CA TYR A 276 22.91 1.55 -27.41
C TYR A 276 22.93 0.22 -28.17
N PRO A 277 24.03 -0.14 -28.85
CA PRO A 277 24.12 -1.32 -29.70
C PRO A 277 23.73 -2.63 -28.99
N GLU A 278 24.11 -2.79 -27.72
CA GLU A 278 23.76 -3.96 -26.91
C GLU A 278 22.25 -4.10 -26.72
N TRP A 279 21.56 -2.98 -26.48
CA TRP A 279 20.10 -2.99 -26.33
C TRP A 279 19.41 -3.15 -27.67
N GLN A 280 19.94 -2.57 -28.74
CA GLN A 280 19.40 -2.76 -30.09
C GLN A 280 19.40 -4.24 -30.51
N GLU A 281 20.45 -5.00 -30.19
CA GLU A 281 20.49 -6.44 -30.39
C GLU A 281 19.53 -7.15 -29.44
N GLN A 282 19.54 -6.78 -28.15
CA GLN A 282 18.73 -7.47 -27.16
C GLN A 282 17.22 -7.32 -27.38
N TYR A 283 16.75 -6.19 -27.91
CA TYR A 283 15.34 -5.97 -28.23
C TYR A 283 14.87 -6.64 -29.54
N GLN A 284 15.75 -7.35 -30.27
CA GLN A 284 15.34 -8.10 -31.45
C GLN A 284 14.43 -9.30 -31.11
N PRO A 285 13.48 -9.67 -32.00
CA PRO A 285 12.63 -10.83 -31.79
C PRO A 285 13.42 -12.11 -31.45
N LYS A 286 13.14 -12.70 -30.30
CA LYS A 286 13.78 -13.92 -29.79
C LYS A 286 13.63 -15.07 -30.79
N ARG A 287 14.75 -15.70 -31.15
CA ARG A 287 14.79 -16.79 -32.14
C ARG A 287 14.13 -18.07 -31.63
N ASP A 288 14.25 -18.33 -30.33
CA ASP A 288 13.71 -19.49 -29.61
C ASP A 288 12.19 -19.42 -29.38
N VAL A 289 11.59 -18.24 -29.50
CA VAL A 289 10.14 -18.05 -29.32
C VAL A 289 9.44 -18.20 -30.67
N GLN A 290 8.38 -19.01 -30.72
CA GLN A 290 7.55 -19.21 -31.92
C GLN A 290 6.30 -18.35 -31.87
N TYR A 291 5.89 -17.71 -32.97
CA TYR A 291 4.66 -16.89 -33.02
C TYR A 291 3.39 -17.71 -32.73
N THR A 292 3.41 -19.00 -33.07
CA THR A 292 2.25 -19.90 -32.95
C THR A 292 1.83 -20.17 -31.51
N ILE A 293 2.70 -19.98 -30.51
CA ILE A 293 2.36 -20.20 -29.09
C ILE A 293 1.30 -19.20 -28.59
N TYR A 294 1.11 -18.08 -29.30
CA TYR A 294 0.15 -17.03 -28.96
C TYR A 294 -1.19 -17.15 -29.69
N SER A 295 -1.46 -18.26 -30.40
CA SER A 295 -2.69 -18.45 -31.18
C SER A 295 -3.97 -18.23 -30.37
N ASP A 296 -3.96 -18.64 -29.10
CA ASP A 296 -5.11 -18.54 -28.20
C ASP A 296 -5.20 -17.21 -27.45
N LEU A 297 -4.17 -16.35 -27.51
CA LEU A 297 -4.10 -15.14 -26.70
C LEU A 297 -5.25 -14.17 -27.03
N ILE A 298 -5.42 -13.91 -28.33
CA ILE A 298 -6.42 -12.98 -28.88
C ILE A 298 -7.62 -13.70 -29.52
N LYS A 299 -7.77 -15.00 -29.26
CA LYS A 299 -8.94 -15.76 -29.71
C LYS A 299 -10.22 -15.16 -29.13
N TYR A 300 -11.29 -15.16 -29.92
CA TYR A 300 -12.60 -14.65 -29.51
C TYR A 300 -13.01 -15.20 -28.14
N LEU A 301 -13.48 -14.31 -27.28
CA LEU A 301 -13.86 -14.62 -25.91
C LEU A 301 -15.28 -15.20 -25.89
N THR A 302 -15.48 -16.36 -25.27
CA THR A 302 -16.82 -16.91 -25.06
C THR A 302 -17.49 -16.29 -23.83
N LEU A 303 -18.82 -16.30 -23.80
CA LEU A 303 -19.59 -15.81 -22.64
C LEU A 303 -19.27 -16.62 -21.38
N ASP A 304 -19.12 -17.94 -21.49
CA ASP A 304 -18.77 -18.81 -20.36
C ASP A 304 -17.40 -18.44 -19.77
N GLU A 305 -16.39 -18.22 -20.62
CA GLU A 305 -15.05 -17.85 -20.14
C GLU A 305 -15.06 -16.48 -19.45
N TRP A 306 -15.88 -15.55 -19.94
CA TRP A 306 -16.12 -14.26 -19.29
C TRP A 306 -16.76 -14.43 -17.91
N ILE A 307 -17.87 -15.17 -17.83
CA ILE A 307 -18.61 -15.39 -16.58
C ILE A 307 -17.71 -16.08 -15.54
N ASP A 308 -16.96 -17.11 -15.95
CA ASP A 308 -16.03 -17.83 -15.07
C ASP A 308 -14.91 -16.92 -14.56
N ASN A 309 -14.38 -16.05 -15.43
CA ASN A 309 -13.41 -15.05 -15.01
C ASN A 309 -14.02 -14.09 -13.98
N VAL A 310 -15.21 -13.54 -14.22
CA VAL A 310 -15.89 -12.63 -13.28
C VAL A 310 -16.14 -13.30 -11.93
N LYS A 311 -16.59 -14.56 -11.90
CA LYS A 311 -16.79 -15.33 -10.67
C LYS A 311 -15.51 -15.50 -9.87
N SER A 312 -14.37 -15.68 -10.54
CA SER A 312 -13.05 -15.88 -9.93
C SER A 312 -12.41 -14.63 -9.31
N LEU A 313 -12.92 -13.44 -9.63
CA LEU A 313 -12.35 -12.17 -9.13
C LEU A 313 -12.41 -12.10 -7.59
N PRO A 314 -11.47 -11.40 -6.92
CA PRO A 314 -11.48 -11.30 -5.47
C PRO A 314 -12.67 -10.48 -4.93
N ASN A 315 -13.17 -10.85 -3.76
CA ASN A 315 -14.18 -10.05 -3.04
C ASN A 315 -13.52 -8.93 -2.21
N ASN A 316 -14.31 -7.94 -1.77
CA ASN A 316 -13.88 -6.88 -0.85
C ASN A 316 -12.72 -6.00 -1.35
N LYS A 317 -12.64 -5.77 -2.66
CA LYS A 317 -11.74 -4.78 -3.27
C LYS A 317 -12.46 -3.44 -3.46
N ALA A 318 -11.71 -2.35 -3.34
CA ALA A 318 -12.21 -1.02 -3.64
C ALA A 318 -12.55 -0.88 -5.13
N SER A 319 -13.61 -0.11 -5.42
CA SER A 319 -14.04 0.21 -6.78
C SER A 319 -13.26 1.41 -7.35
N GLY A 320 -13.23 1.51 -8.68
CA GLY A 320 -12.81 2.72 -9.39
C GLY A 320 -13.83 3.87 -9.30
N PRO A 321 -13.64 4.91 -10.13
CA PRO A 321 -14.45 6.13 -10.14
C PRO A 321 -15.97 5.92 -10.21
N SER A 322 -16.43 4.89 -10.94
CA SER A 322 -17.86 4.57 -11.11
C SER A 322 -18.55 4.05 -9.84
N GLY A 323 -17.79 3.61 -8.83
CA GLY A 323 -18.36 2.92 -7.66
C GLY A 323 -18.77 1.46 -7.92
N ILE A 324 -18.60 0.94 -9.15
CA ILE A 324 -18.93 -0.45 -9.47
C ILE A 324 -17.88 -1.37 -8.87
N SER A 325 -18.28 -2.27 -7.97
CA SER A 325 -17.39 -3.23 -7.31
C SER A 325 -17.44 -4.62 -7.96
N TYR A 326 -16.46 -5.48 -7.69
CA TYR A 326 -16.51 -6.89 -8.13
C TYR A 326 -17.75 -7.63 -7.62
N LYS A 327 -18.26 -7.25 -6.44
CA LYS A 327 -19.50 -7.82 -5.89
C LYS A 327 -20.71 -7.50 -6.78
N ILE A 328 -20.77 -6.28 -7.32
CA ILE A 328 -21.83 -5.88 -8.26
C ILE A 328 -21.69 -6.68 -9.55
N LEU A 329 -20.48 -6.74 -10.13
CA LEU A 329 -20.23 -7.50 -11.36
C LEU A 329 -20.63 -8.97 -11.24
N LYS A 330 -20.34 -9.63 -10.12
CA LYS A 330 -20.70 -11.04 -9.90
C LYS A 330 -22.20 -11.28 -9.76
N ASN A 331 -22.95 -10.28 -9.32
CA ASN A 331 -24.39 -10.38 -9.08
C ASN A 331 -25.24 -9.88 -10.26
N LEU A 332 -24.61 -9.50 -11.38
CA LEU A 332 -25.34 -9.17 -12.61
C LEU A 332 -26.08 -10.41 -13.12
N ASN A 333 -27.30 -10.21 -13.60
CA ASN A 333 -28.05 -11.24 -14.31
C ASN A 333 -27.41 -11.57 -15.68
N GLU A 334 -27.87 -12.63 -16.31
CA GLU A 334 -27.30 -13.16 -17.56
C GLU A 334 -27.37 -12.15 -18.71
N ASP A 335 -28.45 -11.38 -18.83
CA ASP A 335 -28.60 -10.35 -19.86
C ASP A 335 -27.51 -9.26 -19.72
N ASN A 336 -27.28 -8.77 -18.50
CA ASN A 336 -26.26 -7.74 -18.25
C ASN A 336 -24.84 -8.31 -18.40
N GLN A 337 -24.61 -9.58 -18.04
CA GLN A 337 -23.33 -10.25 -18.33
C GLN A 337 -23.07 -10.37 -19.83
N SER A 338 -24.11 -10.69 -20.60
CA SER A 338 -24.04 -10.81 -22.06
C SER A 338 -23.74 -9.46 -22.70
N LEU A 339 -24.37 -8.38 -22.21
CA LEU A 339 -24.08 -7.03 -22.67
C LEU A 339 -22.64 -6.61 -22.39
N LEU A 340 -22.15 -6.86 -21.16
CA LEU A 340 -20.78 -6.53 -20.78
C LEU A 340 -19.77 -7.37 -21.58
N HIS A 341 -20.04 -8.66 -21.79
CA HIS A 341 -19.25 -9.54 -22.65
C HIS A 341 -19.18 -9.01 -24.10
N ALA A 342 -20.31 -8.61 -24.69
CA ALA A 342 -20.33 -8.02 -26.02
C ALA A 342 -19.47 -6.76 -26.10
N PHE A 343 -19.53 -5.91 -25.06
CA PHE A 343 -18.68 -4.72 -24.95
C PHE A 343 -17.19 -5.07 -24.89
N ILE A 344 -16.80 -6.10 -24.11
CA ILE A 344 -15.42 -6.60 -24.07
C ILE A 344 -14.97 -7.11 -25.44
N CYS A 345 -15.81 -7.86 -26.15
CA CYS A 345 -15.50 -8.32 -27.51
C CYS A 345 -15.27 -7.17 -28.48
N VAL A 346 -16.04 -6.06 -28.35
CA VAL A 346 -15.81 -4.84 -29.15
C VAL A 346 -14.44 -4.23 -28.81
N CYS A 347 -14.08 -4.11 -27.53
CA CYS A 347 -12.76 -3.62 -27.13
C CYS A 347 -11.63 -4.46 -27.74
N MET A 348 -11.76 -5.79 -27.70
CA MET A 348 -10.80 -6.71 -28.32
C MET A 348 -10.72 -6.53 -29.85
N ASN A 349 -11.85 -6.38 -30.53
CA ASN A 349 -11.88 -6.21 -31.99
C ASN A 349 -11.25 -4.88 -32.43
N LEU A 350 -11.48 -3.81 -31.66
CA LEU A 350 -10.91 -2.50 -31.93
C LEU A 350 -9.44 -2.38 -31.48
N ASN A 351 -8.97 -3.31 -30.65
CA ASN A 351 -7.68 -3.28 -29.96
C ASN A 351 -7.50 -2.02 -29.11
N ASP A 352 -8.57 -1.56 -28.46
CA ASP A 352 -8.61 -0.29 -27.76
C ASP A 352 -9.40 -0.38 -26.43
N ILE A 353 -9.18 0.58 -25.56
CA ILE A 353 -9.78 0.71 -24.24
C ILE A 353 -10.63 1.99 -24.19
N PRO A 354 -11.85 1.95 -23.62
CA PRO A 354 -12.71 3.13 -23.50
C PRO A 354 -12.02 4.30 -22.79
N ALA A 355 -12.27 5.53 -23.24
CA ALA A 355 -11.69 6.73 -22.62
C ALA A 355 -12.03 6.87 -21.12
N GLU A 356 -13.24 6.48 -20.70
CA GLU A 356 -13.63 6.51 -19.28
C GLU A 356 -12.82 5.53 -18.41
N TRP A 357 -12.31 4.43 -18.98
CA TRP A 357 -11.43 3.49 -18.28
C TRP A 357 -10.00 4.02 -18.12
N LYS A 358 -9.65 5.09 -18.84
CA LYS A 358 -8.35 5.78 -18.71
C LYS A 358 -8.34 6.82 -17.59
N LYS A 359 -9.47 6.97 -16.88
CA LYS A 359 -9.59 7.83 -15.70
C LYS A 359 -9.42 7.01 -14.44
N ALA A 360 -8.65 7.50 -13.48
CA ALA A 360 -8.47 6.81 -12.21
C ALA A 360 -8.45 7.77 -11.01
N THR A 361 -8.67 7.19 -9.83
CA THR A 361 -8.60 7.93 -8.58
C THR A 361 -7.44 7.41 -7.73
N ILE A 362 -6.50 8.27 -7.38
CA ILE A 362 -5.39 7.97 -6.47
C ILE A 362 -5.84 8.11 -5.03
N TYR A 363 -5.60 7.07 -4.25
CA TYR A 363 -5.74 7.06 -2.81
C TYR A 363 -4.35 6.98 -2.13
N PRO A 364 -3.84 8.07 -1.54
CA PRO A 364 -2.55 8.06 -0.87
C PRO A 364 -2.57 7.25 0.44
N ILE A 365 -1.82 6.16 0.50
CA ILE A 365 -1.65 5.35 1.73
C ILE A 365 -0.31 5.68 2.40
N PRO A 366 -0.27 6.07 3.68
CA PRO A 366 0.98 6.29 4.40
C PRO A 366 1.90 5.06 4.37
N LYS A 367 3.20 5.28 4.14
CA LYS A 367 4.25 4.28 4.36
C LYS A 367 4.32 3.95 5.86
N PRO A 368 4.92 2.80 6.25
CA PRO A 368 5.11 2.44 7.67
C PRO A 368 6.22 3.28 8.32
N LYS A 369 6.10 4.60 8.23
CA LYS A 369 6.92 5.63 8.85
C LYS A 369 6.04 6.88 9.07
N PRO A 370 6.42 7.80 9.97
CA PRO A 370 5.59 8.97 10.23
C PRO A 370 5.37 9.79 8.95
N PHE A 371 4.13 10.23 8.74
CA PHE A 371 3.72 10.92 7.51
C PHE A 371 4.35 12.32 7.40
N PHE A 372 4.44 13.05 8.51
CA PHE A 372 5.01 14.40 8.59
C PHE A 372 4.48 15.38 7.53
N ALA A 373 3.20 15.29 7.17
CA ALA A 373 2.62 16.10 6.09
C ALA A 373 3.37 15.97 4.74
N ASN A 374 4.22 14.96 4.56
CA ASN A 374 5.06 14.82 3.39
C ASN A 374 4.51 13.72 2.47
N LEU A 375 4.05 14.12 1.29
CA LEU A 375 3.46 13.22 0.31
C LEU A 375 4.44 12.13 -0.18
N THR A 376 5.76 12.36 -0.15
CA THR A 376 6.75 11.29 -0.45
C THR A 376 6.71 10.12 0.54
N ASN A 377 6.14 10.34 1.73
CA ASN A 377 5.90 9.31 2.74
C ASN A 377 4.60 8.54 2.49
N THR A 378 3.98 8.68 1.32
CA THR A 378 2.79 7.90 0.90
C THR A 378 3.12 6.94 -0.23
N ARG A 379 2.24 5.96 -0.43
CA ARG A 379 2.14 5.10 -1.60
C ARG A 379 0.85 5.50 -2.35
N PRO A 380 0.93 5.88 -3.63
CA PRO A 380 -0.28 6.12 -4.41
C PRO A 380 -0.94 4.78 -4.76
N ILE A 381 -2.17 4.56 -4.31
CA ILE A 381 -2.98 3.41 -4.77
C ILE A 381 -3.93 3.90 -5.86
N THR A 382 -3.79 3.37 -7.07
CA THR A 382 -4.65 3.71 -8.21
C THR A 382 -5.94 2.88 -8.20
N LEU A 383 -7.07 3.54 -8.00
CA LEU A 383 -8.40 2.95 -8.10
C LEU A 383 -8.86 3.00 -9.56
N LEU A 384 -8.77 1.86 -10.26
CA LEU A 384 -9.20 1.70 -11.66
C LEU A 384 -10.60 1.08 -11.75
N GLU A 385 -11.24 1.23 -12.91
CA GLU A 385 -12.54 0.65 -13.18
C GLU A 385 -12.55 -0.87 -13.06
N THR A 386 -13.52 -1.39 -12.30
CA THR A 386 -13.65 -2.82 -12.03
C THR A 386 -13.92 -3.64 -13.31
N PRO A 387 -14.78 -3.19 -14.25
CA PRO A 387 -14.97 -3.88 -15.53
C PRO A 387 -13.69 -3.99 -16.36
N GLN A 388 -12.86 -2.94 -16.38
CA GLN A 388 -11.53 -2.97 -17.01
C GLN A 388 -10.65 -4.03 -16.39
N LYS A 389 -10.50 -4.02 -15.05
CA LYS A 389 -9.69 -5.03 -14.35
C LYS A 389 -10.18 -6.45 -14.63
N ALA A 390 -11.49 -6.66 -14.76
CA ALA A 390 -12.05 -7.96 -15.12
C ALA A 390 -11.68 -8.38 -16.55
N PHE A 391 -11.70 -7.45 -17.51
CA PHE A 391 -11.23 -7.72 -18.87
C PHE A 391 -9.73 -8.05 -18.90
N ILE A 392 -8.91 -7.20 -18.27
CA ILE A 392 -7.47 -7.36 -18.26
C ILE A 392 -7.03 -8.59 -17.47
N SER A 393 -7.76 -8.99 -16.42
CA SER A 393 -7.47 -10.24 -15.71
C SER A 393 -7.54 -11.47 -16.62
N LEU A 394 -8.50 -11.48 -17.56
CA LEU A 394 -8.66 -12.57 -18.51
C LEU A 394 -7.47 -12.65 -19.47
N LEU A 395 -7.10 -11.50 -20.05
CA LEU A 395 -5.94 -11.39 -20.93
C LEU A 395 -4.64 -11.76 -20.22
N ASN A 396 -4.46 -11.27 -18.99
CA ASN A 396 -3.31 -11.60 -18.16
C ASN A 396 -3.21 -13.11 -17.88
N ARG A 397 -4.34 -13.76 -17.55
CA ARG A 397 -4.38 -15.22 -17.32
C ARG A 397 -3.96 -16.01 -18.55
N ARG A 398 -4.45 -15.63 -19.74
CA ARG A 398 -4.06 -16.25 -21.00
C ARG A 398 -2.56 -16.06 -21.28
N LEU A 399 -2.06 -14.82 -21.18
CA LEU A 399 -0.64 -14.51 -21.43
C LEU A 399 0.28 -15.23 -20.43
N SER A 400 0.00 -15.12 -19.13
CA SER A 400 0.77 -15.76 -18.06
C SER A 400 0.92 -17.26 -18.29
N ARG A 401 -0.16 -17.95 -18.67
CA ARG A 401 -0.14 -19.39 -18.98
C ARG A 401 0.75 -19.70 -20.18
N ILE A 402 0.67 -18.91 -21.25
CA ILE A 402 1.48 -19.11 -22.46
C ILE A 402 2.97 -18.91 -22.13
N LEU A 403 3.32 -17.81 -21.46
CA LEU A 403 4.71 -17.50 -21.11
C LEU A 403 5.32 -18.56 -20.19
N LYS A 404 4.55 -19.04 -19.20
CA LYS A 404 4.98 -20.11 -18.29
C LYS A 404 5.19 -21.44 -19.03
N ASN A 405 4.18 -21.91 -19.78
CA ASN A 405 4.22 -23.23 -20.42
C ASN A 405 5.33 -23.37 -21.45
N ASN A 406 5.74 -22.25 -22.07
CA ASN A 406 6.77 -22.23 -23.09
C ASN A 406 8.13 -21.69 -22.58
N ASN A 407 8.27 -21.39 -21.28
CA ASN A 407 9.49 -20.83 -20.67
C ASN A 407 10.04 -19.59 -21.42
N VAL A 408 9.15 -18.66 -21.79
CA VAL A 408 9.50 -17.52 -22.68
C VAL A 408 10.44 -16.52 -22.00
N LEU A 409 10.15 -16.18 -20.74
CA LEU A 409 10.94 -15.25 -19.92
C LEU A 409 12.09 -15.97 -19.22
N LYS A 410 13.12 -15.20 -18.86
CA LYS A 410 14.28 -15.69 -18.14
C LYS A 410 13.90 -16.08 -16.71
N ARG A 411 14.41 -17.23 -16.26
CA ARG A 411 14.08 -17.85 -14.97
C ARG A 411 14.59 -17.13 -13.72
N ASN A 412 15.33 -16.03 -13.87
CA ASN A 412 15.92 -15.30 -12.74
C ASN A 412 14.98 -14.23 -12.17
N GLN A 413 13.74 -14.12 -12.69
CA GLN A 413 12.67 -13.28 -12.16
C GLN A 413 11.57 -14.19 -11.59
N PHE A 414 11.40 -14.16 -10.26
CA PHE A 414 10.52 -15.06 -9.51
C PHE A 414 9.15 -14.47 -9.21
N ALA A 415 8.76 -13.38 -9.88
CA ALA A 415 7.49 -12.72 -9.65
C ALA A 415 6.54 -12.80 -10.87
N ALA A 416 5.28 -12.41 -10.67
CA ALA A 416 4.15 -12.38 -11.63
C ALA A 416 3.68 -13.72 -12.23
N LEU A 417 4.58 -14.65 -12.55
CA LEU A 417 4.21 -15.91 -13.18
C LEU A 417 3.68 -16.92 -12.15
N PRO A 418 2.63 -17.70 -12.50
CA PRO A 418 2.04 -18.66 -11.57
C PRO A 418 3.05 -19.69 -11.06
N GLY A 419 2.98 -20.03 -9.77
CA GLY A 419 3.82 -21.07 -9.16
C GLY A 419 5.23 -20.64 -8.77
N ASN A 420 5.56 -19.36 -8.92
CA ASN A 420 6.72 -18.77 -8.26
C ASN A 420 6.32 -18.22 -6.88
N SER A 421 7.25 -18.19 -5.94
CA SER A 421 7.06 -17.56 -4.64
C SER A 421 8.33 -16.80 -4.21
N THR A 422 8.28 -16.16 -3.05
CA THR A 422 9.47 -15.56 -2.44
C THR A 422 10.41 -16.60 -1.84
N PHE A 423 9.98 -17.86 -1.68
CA PHE A 423 10.78 -18.91 -1.06
C PHE A 423 11.94 -19.36 -1.95
N GLU A 424 11.72 -19.54 -3.25
CA GLU A 424 12.72 -19.96 -4.23
C GLU A 424 13.93 -19.01 -4.29
N PRO A 425 13.76 -17.68 -4.47
CA PRO A 425 14.89 -16.77 -4.50
C PRO A 425 15.66 -16.75 -3.17
N ILE A 426 14.96 -16.79 -2.02
CA ILE A 426 15.59 -16.86 -0.70
C ILE A 426 16.42 -18.13 -0.54
N ARG A 427 15.85 -19.28 -0.93
CA ARG A 427 16.55 -20.56 -0.88
C ARG A 427 17.79 -20.54 -1.76
N MET A 428 17.69 -20.04 -3.00
CA MET A 428 18.82 -19.96 -3.92
C MET A 428 19.99 -19.16 -3.33
N ILE A 429 19.72 -18.01 -2.71
CA ILE A 429 20.74 -17.19 -2.04
C ILE A 429 21.39 -17.98 -0.90
N ASN A 430 20.59 -18.66 -0.07
CA ASN A 430 21.11 -19.46 1.04
C ASN A 430 22.04 -20.57 0.55
N GLU A 431 21.68 -21.30 -0.51
CA GLU A 431 22.52 -22.34 -1.10
C GLU A 431 23.82 -21.76 -1.67
N ILE A 432 23.77 -20.59 -2.32
CA ILE A 432 24.96 -19.90 -2.86
C ILE A 432 25.89 -19.46 -1.72
N ILE A 433 25.35 -18.87 -0.65
CA ILE A 433 26.12 -18.48 0.52
C ILE A 433 26.76 -19.71 1.18
N GLN A 434 26.02 -20.82 1.25
CA GLN A 434 26.51 -22.07 1.81
C GLN A 434 27.64 -22.67 0.95
N ASP A 435 27.46 -22.75 -0.38
CA ASP A 435 28.51 -23.20 -1.31
C ASP A 435 29.77 -22.33 -1.17
N ALA A 436 29.61 -21.02 -1.08
CA ALA A 436 30.73 -20.11 -0.92
C ALA A 436 31.48 -20.36 0.40
N LYS A 437 30.73 -20.66 1.48
CA LYS A 437 31.27 -21.03 2.80
C LYS A 437 32.04 -22.34 2.75
N GLU A 438 31.45 -23.40 2.24
CA GLU A 438 32.02 -24.75 2.20
C GLU A 438 33.22 -24.87 1.26
N ASN A 439 33.12 -24.29 0.07
CA ASN A 439 34.16 -24.37 -0.96
C ASN A 439 35.19 -23.23 -0.88
N ASN A 440 35.11 -22.39 0.16
CA ASN A 440 35.98 -21.24 0.37
C ASN A 440 36.09 -20.32 -0.85
N LYS A 441 34.96 -20.04 -1.50
CA LYS A 441 34.87 -19.14 -2.66
C LYS A 441 34.58 -17.70 -2.22
N GLU A 442 35.05 -16.75 -3.02
CA GLU A 442 34.69 -15.35 -2.83
C GLU A 442 33.28 -15.11 -3.41
N LEU A 443 32.46 -14.33 -2.69
CA LEU A 443 31.08 -14.01 -3.07
C LEU A 443 30.82 -12.53 -2.80
N TRP A 444 30.28 -11.85 -3.80
CA TRP A 444 29.78 -10.49 -3.74
C TRP A 444 28.30 -10.53 -4.09
N LEU A 445 27.45 -10.13 -3.15
CA LEU A 445 26.00 -10.08 -3.29
C LEU A 445 25.54 -8.65 -3.02
N LEU A 446 25.07 -7.96 -4.05
CA LEU A 446 24.51 -6.62 -3.93
C LEU A 446 22.99 -6.69 -4.09
N SER A 447 22.25 -6.28 -3.06
CA SER A 447 20.81 -6.05 -3.12
C SER A 447 20.55 -4.61 -3.53
N GLN A 448 19.81 -4.42 -4.62
CA GLN A 448 19.54 -3.12 -5.21
C GLN A 448 18.05 -2.76 -5.08
N ASP A 449 17.78 -1.53 -4.62
CA ASP A 449 16.44 -0.95 -4.54
C ASP A 449 16.24 0.01 -5.72
N LEU A 450 15.25 -0.28 -6.59
CA LEU A 450 14.87 0.61 -7.68
C LEU A 450 13.86 1.65 -7.17
N GLY A 451 14.05 2.90 -7.55
CA GLY A 451 13.11 3.97 -7.24
C GLY A 451 11.92 3.95 -8.20
N LYS A 452 10.72 3.73 -7.64
CA LYS A 452 9.43 3.94 -8.36
C LYS A 452 9.37 3.22 -9.70
N ALA A 453 9.73 1.93 -9.71
CA ALA A 453 9.90 1.11 -10.91
C ALA A 453 8.70 1.17 -11.88
N TYR A 454 7.48 0.92 -11.38
CA TYR A 454 6.25 0.96 -12.19
C TYR A 454 5.98 2.35 -12.78
N ASP A 455 6.25 3.40 -12.01
CA ASP A 455 5.97 4.77 -12.40
C ASP A 455 6.95 5.24 -13.50
N CYS A 456 8.12 4.61 -13.63
CA CYS A 456 9.14 4.97 -14.62
C CYS A 456 9.09 4.14 -15.92
N VAL A 457 8.13 3.21 -16.06
CA VAL A 457 8.05 2.36 -17.26
C VAL A 457 7.72 3.20 -18.49
N ASN A 458 8.64 3.21 -19.45
CA ASN A 458 8.43 3.82 -20.75
C ASN A 458 7.60 2.90 -21.66
N ILE A 459 6.51 3.40 -22.24
CA ILE A 459 5.57 2.58 -23.00
C ILE A 459 6.19 2.12 -24.34
N PHE A 460 7.00 2.95 -25.00
CA PHE A 460 7.67 2.56 -26.24
C PHE A 460 8.66 1.41 -26.02
N ILE A 461 9.45 1.48 -24.93
CA ILE A 461 10.35 0.38 -24.57
C ILE A 461 9.57 -0.86 -24.13
N LEU A 462 8.43 -0.70 -23.44
CA LEU A 462 7.56 -1.82 -23.09
C LEU A 462 6.98 -2.51 -24.35
N GLU A 463 6.56 -1.74 -25.35
CA GLU A 463 6.15 -2.29 -26.65
C GLU A 463 7.29 -3.08 -27.29
N LYS A 464 8.51 -2.54 -27.33
CA LYS A 464 9.70 -3.25 -27.84
C LYS A 464 9.99 -4.52 -27.05
N ALA A 465 9.83 -4.51 -25.72
CA ALA A 465 10.00 -5.69 -24.88
C ALA A 465 8.96 -6.79 -25.20
N MET A 466 7.71 -6.40 -25.49
CA MET A 466 6.66 -7.35 -25.92
C MET A 466 6.88 -7.87 -27.34
N GLU A 467 7.32 -7.01 -28.28
CA GLU A 467 7.70 -7.38 -29.65
C GLU A 467 8.86 -8.38 -29.66
N ARG A 468 9.87 -8.14 -28.80
CA ARG A 468 11.03 -9.03 -28.60
C ARG A 468 10.61 -10.45 -28.28
N ILE A 469 9.57 -10.64 -27.45
CA ILE A 469 9.03 -11.97 -27.13
C ILE A 469 7.88 -12.39 -28.06
N LYS A 470 7.70 -11.70 -29.19
CA LYS A 470 6.75 -12.02 -30.27
C LYS A 470 5.28 -12.02 -29.85
N ILE A 471 4.92 -11.24 -28.83
CA ILE A 471 3.50 -11.01 -28.50
C ILE A 471 2.81 -10.36 -29.72
N PRO A 472 1.61 -10.83 -30.12
CA PRO A 472 0.87 -10.26 -31.24
C PRO A 472 0.60 -8.77 -31.10
N SER A 473 0.73 -8.02 -32.19
CA SER A 473 0.54 -6.56 -32.23
C SER A 473 -0.83 -6.10 -31.74
N ASN A 474 -1.88 -6.89 -31.98
CA ASN A 474 -3.23 -6.64 -31.46
C ASN A 474 -3.26 -6.56 -29.94
N PHE A 475 -2.58 -7.49 -29.26
CA PHE A 475 -2.48 -7.48 -27.80
C PHE A 475 -1.65 -6.29 -27.32
N ILE A 476 -0.52 -6.02 -27.99
CA ILE A 476 0.34 -4.87 -27.69
C ILE A 476 -0.46 -3.56 -27.75
N LYS A 477 -1.31 -3.37 -28.77
CA LYS A 477 -2.17 -2.18 -28.91
C LYS A 477 -3.17 -2.04 -27.77
N ILE A 478 -3.82 -3.12 -27.34
CA ILE A 478 -4.73 -3.11 -26.19
C ILE A 478 -3.99 -2.66 -24.93
N ILE A 479 -2.82 -3.26 -24.66
CA ILE A 479 -2.01 -2.93 -23.48
C ILE A 479 -1.51 -1.50 -23.54
N SER A 480 -1.04 -1.04 -24.69
CA SER A 480 -0.54 0.33 -24.85
C SER A 480 -1.65 1.36 -24.70
N SER A 481 -2.87 1.03 -25.16
CA SER A 481 -4.03 1.88 -24.95
C SER A 481 -4.41 2.04 -23.47
N LEU A 482 -4.15 1.05 -22.61
CA LEU A 482 -4.38 1.18 -21.15
C LEU A 482 -3.58 2.34 -20.55
N PHE A 483 -2.34 2.55 -21.02
CA PHE A 483 -1.39 3.45 -20.37
C PHE A 483 -1.22 4.81 -21.07
N ASN A 484 -1.74 4.94 -22.29
CA ASN A 484 -1.71 6.19 -23.05
C ASN A 484 -2.94 7.07 -22.75
N ASN A 485 -2.73 8.39 -22.66
CA ASN A 485 -3.78 9.40 -22.45
C ASN A 485 -4.61 9.16 -21.17
N ARG A 486 -3.93 8.85 -20.06
CA ARG A 486 -4.56 8.63 -18.76
C ARG A 486 -4.72 9.94 -17.99
N GLN A 487 -5.80 10.03 -17.22
CA GLN A 487 -6.07 11.14 -16.31
C GLN A 487 -6.35 10.64 -14.91
N ASN A 488 -5.68 11.23 -13.92
CA ASN A 488 -5.84 10.85 -12.52
C ASN A 488 -6.40 12.02 -11.70
N GLN A 489 -7.13 11.70 -10.65
CA GLN A 489 -7.51 12.63 -9.58
C GLN A 489 -7.07 12.06 -8.24
N VAL A 490 -6.76 12.89 -7.26
CA VAL A 490 -6.29 12.44 -5.93
C VAL A 490 -7.36 12.69 -4.89
N ILE A 491 -7.59 11.69 -4.02
CA ILE A 491 -8.47 11.85 -2.85
C ILE A 491 -7.70 12.60 -1.76
N THR A 492 -8.26 13.71 -1.30
CA THR A 492 -7.73 14.53 -0.21
C THR A 492 -8.74 14.70 0.94
N ALA A 493 -8.30 15.34 2.02
CA ALA A 493 -9.14 15.83 3.12
C ALA A 493 -10.21 16.83 2.67
N TYR A 494 -10.14 17.34 1.44
CA TYR A 494 -11.07 18.32 0.90
C TYR A 494 -11.86 17.76 -0.30
N GLY A 495 -11.84 16.43 -0.48
CA GLY A 495 -12.43 15.74 -1.62
C GLY A 495 -11.43 15.51 -2.75
N LEU A 496 -11.93 15.33 -3.96
CA LEU A 496 -11.09 15.10 -5.14
C LEU A 496 -10.37 16.38 -5.56
N THR A 497 -9.15 16.23 -6.05
CA THR A 497 -8.45 17.27 -6.81
C THR A 497 -9.00 17.38 -8.24
N ASP A 498 -8.61 18.43 -8.96
CA ASP A 498 -8.84 18.48 -10.41
C ASP A 498 -8.08 17.36 -11.13
N PRO A 499 -8.55 16.87 -12.30
CA PRO A 499 -7.82 15.88 -13.07
C PRO A 499 -6.45 16.38 -13.54
N TYR A 500 -5.46 15.49 -13.54
CA TYR A 500 -4.15 15.74 -14.14
C TYR A 500 -3.77 14.60 -15.09
N ASP A 501 -2.99 14.92 -16.12
CA ASP A 501 -2.53 13.93 -17.10
C ASP A 501 -1.36 13.12 -16.53
N VAL A 502 -1.42 11.80 -16.69
CA VAL A 502 -0.33 10.89 -16.30
C VAL A 502 0.68 10.79 -17.43
N LEU A 503 1.92 11.20 -17.16
CA LEU A 503 2.93 11.43 -18.20
C LEU A 503 3.74 10.18 -18.60
N ILE A 504 3.84 9.19 -17.70
CA ILE A 504 4.63 7.97 -17.89
C ILE A 504 4.18 6.86 -16.92
N GLY A 505 4.67 5.64 -17.13
CA GLY A 505 4.55 4.54 -16.19
C GLY A 505 3.34 3.65 -16.47
N ILE A 506 3.27 2.58 -15.70
CA ILE A 506 2.14 1.63 -15.67
C ILE A 506 1.49 1.65 -14.29
N ASP A 507 0.20 1.37 -14.21
CA ASP A 507 -0.54 1.43 -12.95
C ASP A 507 -0.20 0.23 -12.05
N GLN A 508 0.34 0.47 -10.86
CA GLN A 508 0.70 -0.57 -9.87
C GLN A 508 -0.49 -1.48 -9.51
N GLU A 509 -1.71 -0.95 -9.57
CA GLU A 509 -2.96 -1.63 -9.22
C GLU A 509 -3.67 -2.29 -10.41
N GLU A 510 -3.10 -2.21 -11.62
CA GLU A 510 -3.61 -2.95 -12.78
C GLU A 510 -3.15 -4.41 -12.73
N VAL A 511 -4.05 -5.32 -13.09
CA VAL A 511 -3.89 -6.77 -12.92
C VAL A 511 -2.72 -7.33 -13.73
N ILE A 512 -2.40 -6.72 -14.87
CA ILE A 512 -1.32 -7.17 -15.75
C ILE A 512 0.03 -6.49 -15.48
N SER A 513 0.05 -5.36 -14.78
CA SER A 513 1.28 -4.58 -14.53
C SER A 513 2.43 -5.39 -13.96
N PRO A 514 2.22 -6.30 -12.98
CA PRO A 514 3.31 -7.14 -12.46
C PRO A 514 3.97 -8.00 -13.57
N LEU A 515 3.16 -8.54 -14.50
CA LEU A 515 3.68 -9.32 -15.62
C LEU A 515 4.39 -8.44 -16.65
N LEU A 516 3.86 -7.24 -16.92
CA LEU A 516 4.48 -6.28 -17.82
C LEU A 516 5.85 -5.84 -17.31
N TRP A 517 5.99 -5.62 -16.00
CA TRP A 517 7.29 -5.37 -15.38
C TRP A 517 8.29 -6.51 -15.64
N CYS A 518 7.87 -7.77 -15.43
CA CYS A 518 8.73 -8.92 -15.73
C CYS A 518 9.15 -8.96 -17.21
N ILE A 519 8.25 -8.63 -18.14
CA ILE A 519 8.56 -8.57 -19.58
C ILE A 519 9.53 -7.40 -19.88
N TYR A 520 9.28 -6.24 -19.29
CA TYR A 520 10.09 -5.03 -19.44
C TYR A 520 11.53 -5.21 -18.96
N TYR A 521 11.70 -5.94 -17.84
CA TYR A 521 12.99 -6.17 -17.19
C TYR A 521 13.77 -7.38 -17.77
N ASP A 522 13.10 -8.27 -18.51
CA ASP A 522 13.70 -9.46 -19.10
C ASP A 522 14.92 -9.21 -20.02
N PRO A 523 14.95 -8.16 -20.87
CA PRO A 523 16.12 -7.82 -21.68
C PRO A 523 17.40 -7.64 -20.84
N LEU A 524 17.32 -6.91 -19.71
CA LEU A 524 18.45 -6.71 -18.82
C LEU A 524 18.94 -8.03 -18.21
N LEU A 525 18.01 -8.83 -17.68
CA LEU A 525 18.36 -10.12 -17.07
C LEU A 525 18.96 -11.09 -18.08
N CYS A 526 18.45 -11.09 -19.32
CA CYS A 526 19.00 -11.89 -20.40
C CYS A 526 20.42 -11.44 -20.78
N GLU A 527 20.69 -10.14 -20.84
CA GLU A 527 22.01 -9.60 -21.21
C GLU A 527 23.07 -9.97 -20.17
N ILE A 528 22.77 -9.72 -18.89
CA ILE A 528 23.67 -10.05 -17.78
C ILE A 528 23.99 -11.55 -17.75
N GLU A 529 22.98 -12.41 -17.97
CA GLU A 529 23.16 -13.85 -17.92
C GLU A 529 23.91 -14.41 -19.15
N GLN A 530 23.88 -13.72 -20.29
CA GLN A 530 24.70 -14.06 -21.46
C GLN A 530 26.19 -13.79 -21.21
N ARG A 531 26.53 -12.77 -20.40
CA ARG A 531 27.92 -12.42 -20.08
C ARG A 531 28.62 -13.39 -19.12
N LYS A 532 27.87 -14.25 -18.42
CA LYS A 532 28.40 -15.26 -17.49
C LYS A 532 29.34 -14.68 -16.43
N LEU A 533 29.02 -13.47 -15.95
CA LEU A 533 29.79 -12.76 -14.92
C LEU A 533 29.45 -13.20 -13.49
N GLY A 534 28.41 -14.02 -13.34
CA GLY A 534 27.84 -14.42 -12.07
C GLY A 534 28.66 -15.39 -11.23
N TYR A 535 28.15 -15.69 -10.03
CA TYR A 535 28.70 -16.70 -9.15
C TYR A 535 28.52 -18.10 -9.73
N THR A 536 29.55 -18.95 -9.68
CA THR A 536 29.51 -20.30 -10.26
C THR A 536 29.48 -21.39 -9.19
N LEU A 537 28.38 -22.13 -9.19
CA LEU A 537 28.21 -23.40 -8.48
C LEU A 537 28.86 -24.52 -9.30
N GLU A 538 29.55 -25.43 -8.64
CA GLU A 538 30.18 -26.59 -9.27
C GLU A 538 29.79 -27.84 -8.49
N ALA A 539 29.26 -28.84 -9.18
CA ALA A 539 28.88 -30.12 -8.58
C ALA A 539 29.37 -31.28 -9.45
N PRO A 540 29.80 -32.41 -8.87
CA PRO A 540 30.14 -33.60 -9.64
C PRO A 540 28.87 -34.15 -10.33
N LYS A 541 28.98 -34.55 -11.60
CA LYS A 541 27.89 -35.26 -12.28
C LYS A 541 27.63 -36.57 -11.57
N ILE A 542 26.48 -36.70 -10.92
CA ILE A 542 26.04 -37.99 -10.40
C ILE A 542 25.53 -38.80 -11.58
N ALA A 543 26.33 -39.75 -12.06
CA ALA A 543 25.79 -40.82 -12.90
C ALA A 543 24.79 -41.63 -12.04
N LEU A 544 23.52 -41.65 -12.44
CA LEU A 544 22.45 -42.43 -11.78
C LEU A 544 22.73 -43.94 -11.71
N ASN A 545 23.79 -44.44 -12.36
CA ASN A 545 24.17 -45.85 -12.42
C ASN A 545 25.05 -46.34 -11.26
N LYS A 546 25.10 -45.61 -10.13
CA LYS A 546 25.93 -45.91 -8.95
C LYS A 546 25.63 -47.23 -8.19
N PHE A 547 24.80 -48.12 -8.74
CA PHE A 547 24.58 -49.47 -8.20
C PHE A 547 25.57 -50.52 -8.74
N TYR A 548 26.33 -50.22 -9.79
CA TYR A 548 27.36 -51.11 -10.32
C TYR A 548 28.66 -50.31 -10.48
N GLY A 549 29.70 -50.75 -9.76
CA GLY A 549 30.91 -49.98 -9.49
C GLY A 549 31.86 -49.89 -10.68
N GLU A 550 31.60 -48.98 -11.59
CA GLU A 550 32.58 -48.51 -12.58
C GLU A 550 32.80 -46.99 -12.44
N ASP A 551 34.06 -46.60 -12.69
CA ASP A 551 34.66 -45.31 -12.39
C ASP A 551 33.76 -44.10 -12.72
N THR A 552 33.57 -43.24 -11.72
CA THR A 552 32.98 -41.91 -11.93
C THR A 552 33.86 -41.15 -12.91
N SER A 553 33.32 -40.69 -14.03
CA SER A 553 33.97 -39.63 -14.78
C SER A 553 34.12 -38.41 -13.85
N ASP A 554 35.29 -37.77 -13.82
CA ASP A 554 35.56 -36.50 -13.11
C ASP A 554 34.77 -35.31 -13.69
N ASP A 555 33.70 -35.57 -14.43
CA ASP A 555 32.89 -34.57 -15.09
C ASP A 555 32.11 -33.76 -14.05
N THR A 556 32.38 -32.46 -14.02
CA THR A 556 31.70 -31.50 -13.15
C THR A 556 30.67 -30.71 -13.97
N GLU A 557 29.48 -30.55 -13.41
CA GLU A 557 28.48 -29.61 -13.91
C GLU A 557 28.65 -28.25 -13.24
N LYS A 558 28.56 -27.20 -14.05
CA LYS A 558 28.70 -25.81 -13.60
C LYS A 558 27.42 -25.04 -13.86
N LEU A 559 26.96 -24.31 -12.86
CA LEU A 559 25.82 -23.40 -12.96
C LEU A 559 26.27 -22.01 -12.53
N THR A 560 26.29 -21.08 -13.48
CA THR A 560 26.55 -19.66 -13.20
C THR A 560 25.23 -18.93 -12.97
N ILE A 561 25.14 -18.19 -11.86
CA ILE A 561 23.97 -17.40 -11.47
C ILE A 561 24.45 -15.97 -11.26
N SER A 562 23.94 -15.05 -12.08
CA SER A 562 24.37 -13.65 -12.08
C SER A 562 23.38 -12.72 -11.39
N SER A 563 22.11 -13.14 -11.32
CA SER A 563 21.02 -12.32 -10.83
C SER A 563 19.92 -13.14 -10.18
N ASN A 564 19.25 -12.52 -9.22
CA ASN A 564 18.06 -13.03 -8.58
C ASN A 564 17.09 -11.87 -8.33
N ALA A 565 15.98 -11.84 -9.05
CA ALA A 565 15.03 -10.73 -9.02
C ALA A 565 13.64 -11.18 -8.55
N TYR A 566 12.99 -10.30 -7.78
CA TYR A 566 11.58 -10.40 -7.42
C TYR A 566 10.94 -9.03 -7.62
N MET A 567 10.21 -8.85 -8.71
CA MET A 567 9.75 -7.53 -9.16
C MET A 567 10.94 -6.57 -9.32
N ASP A 568 10.90 -5.43 -8.64
CA ASP A 568 11.90 -4.38 -8.65
C ASP A 568 13.09 -4.67 -7.71
N ASP A 569 12.91 -5.53 -6.71
CA ASP A 569 13.99 -6.00 -5.85
C ASP A 569 14.91 -6.92 -6.67
N THR A 570 16.13 -6.44 -6.93
CA THR A 570 17.12 -7.19 -7.71
C THR A 570 18.39 -7.40 -6.91
N GLN A 571 18.87 -8.65 -6.91
CA GLN A 571 20.14 -9.01 -6.32
C GLN A 571 21.12 -9.45 -7.40
N TRP A 572 22.31 -8.85 -7.36
CA TRP A 572 23.42 -9.18 -8.25
C TRP A 572 24.43 -10.06 -7.52
N LEU A 573 24.82 -11.15 -8.16
CA LEU A 573 25.70 -12.17 -7.60
C LEU A 573 26.97 -12.24 -8.45
N ALA A 574 28.13 -12.15 -7.82
CA ALA A 574 29.41 -12.17 -8.52
C ALA A 574 30.51 -12.86 -7.70
N PRO A 575 31.52 -13.46 -8.36
CA PRO A 575 32.65 -14.08 -7.68
C PRO A 575 33.74 -13.09 -7.26
N SER A 576 33.64 -11.82 -7.67
CA SER A 576 34.61 -10.77 -7.36
C SER A 576 33.99 -9.38 -7.51
N GLN A 577 34.63 -8.36 -6.94
CA GLN A 577 34.27 -6.96 -7.12
C GLN A 577 34.22 -6.56 -8.60
N ASN A 578 35.27 -6.89 -9.36
CA ASN A 578 35.37 -6.51 -10.78
C ASN A 578 34.25 -7.14 -11.63
N ASN A 579 33.82 -8.36 -11.29
CA ASN A 579 32.67 -8.97 -11.94
C ASN A 579 31.37 -8.25 -11.60
N LEU A 580 31.19 -7.89 -10.32
CA LEU A 580 30.03 -7.12 -9.88
C LEU A 580 29.98 -5.75 -10.59
N GLU A 581 31.08 -5.02 -10.65
CA GLU A 581 31.16 -3.71 -11.30
C GLU A 581 30.80 -3.77 -12.80
N LYS A 582 31.21 -4.84 -13.50
CA LYS A 582 30.79 -5.09 -14.89
C LYS A 582 29.29 -5.39 -15.02
N ILE A 583 28.70 -6.11 -14.06
CA ILE A 583 27.24 -6.31 -14.02
C ILE A 583 26.54 -4.97 -13.83
N LEU A 584 27.05 -4.12 -12.92
CA LEU A 584 26.49 -2.80 -12.63
C LEU A 584 26.66 -1.82 -13.80
N GLU A 585 27.73 -1.92 -14.57
CA GLU A 585 27.93 -1.14 -15.81
C GLU A 585 26.83 -1.44 -16.85
N ILE A 586 26.52 -2.72 -17.06
CA ILE A 586 25.42 -3.13 -17.95
C ILE A 586 24.07 -2.67 -17.38
N ALA A 587 23.84 -2.87 -16.08
CA ALA A 587 22.60 -2.44 -15.46
C ALA A 587 22.41 -0.91 -15.54
N ASP A 588 23.47 -0.13 -15.30
CA ASP A 588 23.46 1.33 -15.43
C ASP A 588 23.13 1.79 -16.86
N SER A 589 23.66 1.13 -17.90
CA SER A 589 23.32 1.48 -19.28
C SER A 589 21.83 1.22 -19.58
N PHE A 590 21.25 0.14 -19.04
CA PHE A 590 19.81 -0.12 -19.11
C PHE A 590 18.99 0.94 -18.36
N TYR A 591 19.41 1.31 -17.14
CA TYR A 591 18.70 2.29 -16.34
C TYR A 591 18.73 3.68 -16.99
N LYS A 592 19.86 4.07 -17.58
CA LYS A 592 19.99 5.33 -18.34
C LYS A 592 19.11 5.36 -19.58
N LEU A 593 19.04 4.28 -20.35
CA LEU A 593 18.14 4.17 -21.51
C LEU A 593 16.67 4.39 -21.11
N ASN A 594 16.30 3.89 -19.93
CA ASN A 594 14.92 3.80 -19.45
C ASN A 594 14.54 4.85 -18.40
N ASP A 595 15.40 5.83 -18.12
CA ASP A 595 15.24 6.84 -17.06
C ASP A 595 14.90 6.25 -15.67
N ILE A 596 15.38 5.03 -15.37
CA ILE A 596 15.13 4.37 -14.09
C ILE A 596 16.07 4.94 -13.03
N GLN A 597 15.49 5.39 -11.92
CA GLN A 597 16.26 5.86 -10.77
C GLN A 597 16.62 4.69 -9.85
N VAL A 598 17.87 4.63 -9.40
CA VAL A 598 18.36 3.64 -8.43
C VAL A 598 18.54 4.30 -7.07
N ASN A 599 17.97 3.71 -6.01
CA ASN A 599 18.18 4.18 -4.64
C ASN A 599 19.47 3.60 -4.08
N LYS A 600 20.59 4.23 -4.44
CA LYS A 600 21.94 3.80 -4.05
C LYS A 600 22.11 3.71 -2.52
N GLU A 601 21.51 4.63 -1.76
CA GLU A 601 21.59 4.65 -0.29
C GLU A 601 20.88 3.49 0.41
N LYS A 602 19.89 2.88 -0.26
CA LYS A 602 19.17 1.71 0.27
C LYS A 602 19.75 0.39 -0.22
N SER A 603 20.75 0.44 -1.11
CA SER A 603 21.37 -0.76 -1.64
C SER A 603 22.27 -1.36 -0.56
N GLU A 604 22.19 -2.68 -0.37
CA GLU A 604 22.93 -3.40 0.67
C GLU A 604 23.91 -4.38 0.03
N LEU A 605 25.14 -4.41 0.54
CA LEU A 605 26.20 -5.28 0.03
C LEU A 605 26.60 -6.31 1.07
N LEU A 606 26.55 -7.60 0.70
CA LEU A 606 27.12 -8.70 1.44
C LEU A 606 28.36 -9.20 0.72
N VAL A 607 29.49 -9.26 1.43
CA VAL A 607 30.76 -9.75 0.87
C VAL A 607 31.34 -10.87 1.72
N ARG A 608 31.66 -11.98 1.06
CA ARG A 608 32.46 -13.07 1.62
C ARG A 608 33.78 -13.15 0.87
N TYR A 609 34.89 -12.87 1.55
CA TYR A 609 36.22 -13.05 0.98
C TYR A 609 36.71 -14.50 1.11
N LYS A 610 37.54 -14.93 0.16
CA LYS A 610 38.30 -16.19 0.28
C LYS A 610 39.20 -16.13 1.51
N GLN A 611 39.08 -17.12 2.40
CA GLN A 611 39.96 -17.26 3.57
C GLN A 611 41.32 -17.80 3.11
N GLY A 612 42.39 -17.02 3.33
CA GLY A 612 43.76 -17.43 3.09
C GLY A 612 44.61 -17.27 4.36
N ARG A 613 45.75 -17.98 4.45
CA ARG A 613 46.67 -17.89 5.60
C ARG A 613 47.27 -16.48 5.81
N TYR A 614 47.28 -15.63 4.78
CA TYR A 614 47.97 -14.33 4.75
C TYR A 614 47.12 -13.14 4.28
N ARG A 615 45.83 -13.31 3.96
CA ARG A 615 44.97 -12.14 3.68
C ARG A 615 44.62 -11.49 5.03
N PRO A 616 44.88 -10.18 5.22
CA PRO A 616 44.34 -9.47 6.36
C PRO A 616 42.83 -9.71 6.37
N LYS A 617 42.27 -10.12 7.52
CA LYS A 617 40.82 -10.05 7.70
C LYS A 617 40.46 -8.58 7.53
N LEU A 618 39.83 -8.22 6.41
CA LEU A 618 39.14 -6.94 6.29
C LEU A 618 38.23 -6.85 7.51
N LYS A 619 38.39 -5.79 8.30
CA LYS A 619 37.56 -5.61 9.49
C LYS A 619 36.11 -5.56 8.99
N PRO A 620 35.18 -6.30 9.62
CA PRO A 620 33.77 -6.04 9.36
C PRO A 620 33.58 -4.52 9.52
N HIS A 621 32.96 -3.86 8.54
CA HIS A 621 32.74 -2.41 8.47
C HIS A 621 33.78 -1.52 7.77
N GLU A 622 34.79 -2.04 7.05
CA GLU A 622 35.54 -1.18 6.12
C GLU A 622 34.69 -0.85 4.87
N PRO A 623 34.51 0.44 4.52
CA PRO A 623 33.71 0.85 3.38
C PRO A 623 34.35 0.39 2.08
N VAL A 624 33.54 -0.16 1.18
CA VAL A 624 33.94 -0.55 -0.16
C VAL A 624 33.43 0.50 -1.15
N THR A 625 34.28 0.89 -2.08
CA THR A 625 33.89 1.73 -3.23
C THR A 625 33.59 0.82 -4.41
N LEU A 626 32.33 0.81 -4.86
CA LEU A 626 31.90 0.08 -6.05
C LEU A 626 31.68 1.05 -7.20
N ARG A 627 32.19 0.71 -8.38
CA ARG A 627 31.82 1.41 -9.62
C ARG A 627 30.43 0.96 -10.08
N PHE A 628 29.56 1.94 -10.34
CA PHE A 628 28.23 1.76 -10.89
C PHE A 628 28.13 2.60 -12.15
N GLY A 629 28.48 1.99 -13.30
CA GLY A 629 28.69 2.71 -14.55
C GLY A 629 29.73 3.82 -14.38
N SER A 630 29.32 5.07 -14.62
CA SER A 630 30.18 6.26 -14.48
C SER A 630 30.35 6.72 -13.02
N ASP A 631 29.49 6.27 -12.11
CA ASP A 631 29.45 6.74 -10.73
C ASP A 631 30.18 5.78 -9.79
N SER A 632 30.50 6.26 -8.59
CA SER A 632 31.02 5.42 -7.51
C SER A 632 30.07 5.44 -6.33
N ILE A 633 29.78 4.26 -5.77
CA ILE A 633 28.94 4.08 -4.59
C ILE A 633 29.81 3.64 -3.44
N PHE A 634 29.74 4.35 -2.31
CA PHE A 634 30.38 3.99 -1.06
C PHE A 634 29.39 3.16 -0.24
N ILE A 635 29.69 1.88 -0.02
CA ILE A 635 28.82 0.97 0.73
C ILE A 635 29.62 0.29 1.82
N ILE A 636 29.07 0.24 3.03
CA ILE A 636 29.64 -0.53 4.14
C ILE A 636 29.05 -1.95 4.04
N PRO A 637 29.87 -2.99 3.83
CA PRO A 637 29.36 -4.35 3.74
C PRO A 637 28.69 -4.79 5.04
N VAL A 638 27.55 -5.46 4.91
CA VAL A 638 26.88 -6.12 6.02
C VAL A 638 27.58 -7.46 6.30
N SER A 639 27.68 -7.85 7.58
CA SER A 639 28.27 -9.14 7.93
C SER A 639 27.43 -10.30 7.35
N PRO A 640 28.06 -11.31 6.72
CA PRO A 640 27.37 -12.49 6.19
C PRO A 640 26.85 -13.47 7.25
#